data_AF-A0A0M8UMB7-F1
#
_entry.id   AF-A0A0M8UMB7-F1
#
_cell.length_a   1.000
_cell.length_b   1.000
_cell.length_c   1.000
_cell.angle_alpha   90.00
_cell.angle_beta   90.00
_cell.angle_gamma   90.00
#
_symmetry.space_group_name_H-M   'P 1'
#
loop_
_entity.id
_entity.type
_entity.pdbx_description
1 polymer ?
#
loop_
_entity_poly.entity_id
_entity_poly.type
_entity_poly.pdbx_seq_one_letter_code
_entity_poly.pdbx_strand_id
1 'polypeptide(L)'
;MLGGAVASAPPGFLAGPTVPDAPTPAPGAAGAAGVGANGAVGPALDPGADTPRAASEGPAVWPRPQSMAADQTRELALGTEAVLVAPADADPYAVQVVREALRRAGVKTLHEPEPGEPLPERGTLVRLQDAGAQEALLALGATAATDLPHGGYRLAVGRPGGRDTVALAGVGEEGLFHAAQTLRQLLGAARGKVPGVMVRDWPAAPVRGITEGFYGQPWTLQQRLAQLDFMGRTKQNRLLIAPGDDQYRTTGWREDYPRERQEEFRALAERARANRVVLAWAVTPGQSMCLSSSADRAALGRKVDAMWDLGFRAFQVQFQDVSYTEWGCRADRERYGKGPEAAAKAHAEVANELAAHLAARYPGAPALSLLPTEYYQEGATAYRTALARALDTRVEVAWTGVGVVPRTITGKELAGARSALGQKPLITMDNYPVNDWDPGRIFLGPYAGREPAVAGGSAALLANAMQQPVLSRIPLFTAADFAWNPRGYRAGESWQAAVRDLSGSDPREREAVAALAGNTVSSGLKQEESGYLKPLVEQFWKARAAGDPAAGTELRKAFTVMRETPARLTSLSDEAGPWMERLSRYGAAGELAVDVLQAQARGDGAAAWQASRALAEARRALAEPGPAQVDKAVLDPFLKKAAAEADAWTGVARKTGTVTKDAQSWTVRLDAVRPVSAVTVMTDPLGAGTRGAVVEVHVPGEGWRKVADAAASGWTQVDTAGVPADAVRLAWAGEAPAVHQVVPWFGDGPRTRFELADGGRADAEIGGAPQRVTAQLSALGPGEIRGPLTAQPPAGIEVRLPQTAVVPRGGQASIPLEVVVAANTPPGDYRIPVAFDGETRTLTVRAVPRTGGPDLLRTARASSSANETSSFPASAAVDGSPSTRWSSPAVDGAWWQAELRAPVRVGRLELHWQDAYPSAYRVETSADGVTWRPAAAVTNSRGGHESLRLDATAPDTRFLRVTCERRATRYGCSLWSAEAYAVTP
;
A
#
# COMPACT_ATOMS: atom_id res chain seq x y z
N MET A 1 7.01 7.81 -40.42
CA MET A 1 6.13 6.98 -41.27
C MET A 1 6.71 5.57 -41.26
N LEU A 2 6.12 4.50 -40.75
CA LEU A 2 4.82 4.23 -40.16
C LEU A 2 5.04 3.69 -38.73
N GLY A 3 4.54 4.40 -37.72
CA GLY A 3 4.36 3.87 -36.37
C GLY A 3 3.04 3.10 -36.33
N GLY A 4 3.07 1.87 -35.82
CA GLY A 4 1.88 1.04 -35.64
C GLY A 4 0.95 1.69 -34.63
N ALA A 5 -0.21 2.11 -35.12
CA ALA A 5 -1.27 2.72 -34.35
C ALA A 5 -1.83 1.72 -33.33
N VAL A 6 -1.88 2.14 -32.07
CA VAL A 6 -2.82 1.59 -31.09
C VAL A 6 -4.21 1.97 -31.59
N ALA A 7 -4.93 1.00 -32.14
CA ALA A 7 -6.31 1.21 -32.55
C ALA A 7 -7.17 1.48 -31.31
N SER A 8 -7.58 2.73 -31.16
CA SER A 8 -8.70 3.12 -30.31
C SER A 8 -9.95 2.37 -30.77
N ALA A 9 -10.49 1.49 -29.91
CA ALA A 9 -11.82 0.94 -30.09
C ALA A 9 -12.87 2.07 -30.01
N PRO A 10 -13.98 2.00 -30.77
CA PRO A 10 -14.99 3.05 -30.80
C PRO A 10 -15.75 3.16 -29.46
N PRO A 11 -16.29 4.35 -29.10
CA PRO A 11 -16.99 4.56 -27.85
C PRO A 11 -18.40 3.96 -27.93
N GLY A 12 -18.65 2.90 -27.16
CA GLY A 12 -19.98 2.29 -27.04
C GLY A 12 -20.02 1.18 -26.01
N PHE A 13 -20.68 1.46 -24.88
CA PHE A 13 -21.03 0.54 -23.78
C PHE A 13 -19.88 -0.03 -22.93
N LEU A 14 -19.34 0.81 -22.04
CA LEU A 14 -18.66 0.34 -20.82
C LEU A 14 -19.73 0.03 -19.75
N ALA A 15 -20.15 -1.23 -19.66
CA ALA A 15 -20.66 -1.79 -18.42
C ALA A 15 -19.44 -2.34 -17.65
N GLY A 16 -19.18 -1.80 -16.46
CA GLY A 16 -18.04 -2.21 -15.64
C GLY A 16 -18.14 -3.70 -15.23
N PRO A 17 -17.05 -4.47 -15.26
CA PRO A 17 -17.06 -5.82 -14.74
C PRO A 17 -17.12 -5.79 -13.20
N THR A 18 -18.11 -6.53 -12.69
CA THR A 18 -18.32 -6.85 -11.28
C THR A 18 -17.21 -7.76 -10.74
N VAL A 19 -16.83 -7.50 -9.50
CA VAL A 19 -15.85 -8.27 -8.70
C VAL A 19 -16.45 -9.64 -8.35
N PRO A 20 -15.76 -10.78 -8.56
CA PRO A 20 -16.18 -12.06 -7.98
C PRO A 20 -15.67 -12.21 -6.53
N ASP A 21 -16.58 -12.62 -5.65
CA ASP A 21 -16.36 -12.87 -4.23
C ASP A 21 -15.50 -14.12 -3.95
N ALA A 22 -14.77 -14.03 -2.83
CA ALA A 22 -13.84 -15.02 -2.30
C ALA A 22 -14.53 -16.27 -1.69
N PRO A 23 -13.91 -17.46 -1.73
CA PRO A 23 -14.44 -18.67 -1.07
C PRO A 23 -14.06 -18.74 0.42
N THR A 24 -15.02 -19.14 1.26
CA THR A 24 -14.84 -19.47 2.69
C THR A 24 -14.46 -20.97 2.89
N PRO A 25 -13.71 -21.33 3.95
CA PRO A 25 -13.17 -22.68 4.15
C PRO A 25 -14.06 -23.60 5.02
N ALA A 26 -13.92 -24.92 4.83
CA ALA A 26 -14.58 -25.97 5.61
C ALA A 26 -13.82 -26.32 6.91
N PRO A 27 -14.49 -26.83 7.98
CA PRO A 27 -13.88 -27.09 9.29
C PRO A 27 -13.50 -28.56 9.56
N GLY A 28 -12.37 -28.75 10.27
CA GLY A 28 -12.19 -29.85 11.23
C GLY A 28 -10.98 -30.78 11.04
N ALA A 29 -9.91 -30.58 11.83
CA ALA A 29 -9.44 -31.54 12.87
C ALA A 29 -8.11 -31.10 13.54
N ALA A 30 -8.24 -30.75 14.84
CA ALA A 30 -7.30 -30.85 15.97
C ALA A 30 -5.77 -30.68 15.80
N GLY A 31 -5.24 -29.64 16.46
CA GLY A 31 -4.16 -29.79 17.45
C GLY A 31 -2.76 -29.29 17.09
N ALA A 32 -2.45 -28.01 17.37
CA ALA A 32 -1.11 -27.56 17.79
C ALA A 32 -1.16 -26.12 18.33
N ALA A 33 -0.35 -25.85 19.35
CA ALA A 33 -0.37 -24.67 20.21
C ALA A 33 -0.14 -23.32 19.48
N GLY A 34 -0.79 -22.27 19.99
CA GLY A 34 -0.89 -20.95 19.38
C GLY A 34 0.42 -20.19 19.23
N VAL A 35 0.54 -19.50 18.09
CA VAL A 35 1.52 -18.45 17.84
C VAL A 35 0.70 -17.18 17.54
N GLY A 36 0.79 -16.20 18.45
CA GLY A 36 0.07 -14.93 18.33
C GLY A 36 0.59 -14.10 17.15
N ALA A 37 -0.22 -14.01 16.09
CA ALA A 37 -0.14 -12.94 15.11
C ALA A 37 -0.90 -11.74 15.67
N ASN A 38 -0.19 -10.84 16.36
CA ASN A 38 -0.53 -9.41 16.53
C ASN A 38 0.48 -8.76 17.50
N GLY A 39 1.67 -8.48 16.98
CA GLY A 39 2.54 -7.44 17.55
C GLY A 39 2.30 -6.16 16.76
N ALA A 40 1.35 -5.33 17.18
CA ALA A 40 1.17 -4.00 16.62
C ALA A 40 2.39 -3.15 17.00
N VAL A 41 3.39 -3.11 16.12
CA VAL A 41 4.41 -2.06 16.14
C VAL A 41 3.70 -0.80 15.66
N GLY A 42 3.64 0.25 16.50
CA GLY A 42 3.06 1.53 16.11
C GLY A 42 3.69 2.05 14.82
N PRO A 43 2.96 2.82 13.98
CA PRO A 43 3.51 3.29 12.72
C PRO A 43 4.79 4.07 12.99
N ALA A 44 5.89 3.66 12.36
CA ALA A 44 7.16 4.34 12.47
C ALA A 44 6.97 5.79 11.96
N LEU A 45 7.03 6.76 12.88
CA LEU A 45 6.94 8.19 12.57
C LEU A 45 8.13 8.66 11.72
N ASP A 46 9.23 7.90 11.76
CA ASP A 46 10.39 8.03 10.87
C ASP A 46 10.48 6.78 9.98
N PRO A 47 10.19 6.89 8.67
CA PRO A 47 10.27 5.76 7.74
C PRO A 47 11.71 5.21 7.56
N GLY A 48 12.74 5.93 8.01
CA GLY A 48 14.15 5.51 7.99
C GLY A 48 14.68 4.91 9.30
N ALA A 49 13.87 4.86 10.36
CA ALA A 49 14.29 4.39 11.68
C ALA A 49 14.40 2.86 11.80
N ASP A 50 15.28 2.41 12.69
CA ASP A 50 15.46 1.00 13.00
C ASP A 50 14.25 0.48 13.79
N THR A 51 13.62 -0.58 13.30
CA THR A 51 12.66 -1.33 14.12
C THR A 51 13.41 -1.99 15.27
N PRO A 52 13.01 -1.76 16.55
CA PRO A 52 13.65 -2.42 17.69
C PRO A 52 13.58 -3.94 17.56
N ARG A 53 14.70 -4.62 17.79
CA ARG A 53 14.81 -6.09 17.74
C ARG A 53 15.08 -6.66 19.11
N ALA A 54 14.52 -7.84 19.40
CA ALA A 54 14.84 -8.57 20.62
C ALA A 54 16.31 -9.04 20.58
N ALA A 55 16.99 -9.05 21.73
CA ALA A 55 18.39 -9.47 21.81
C ALA A 55 18.64 -10.88 21.25
N SER A 56 17.65 -11.77 21.39
CA SER A 56 17.68 -13.14 20.85
C SER A 56 17.63 -13.22 19.31
N GLU A 57 17.11 -12.18 18.64
CA GLU A 57 17.06 -12.11 17.17
C GLU A 57 18.42 -11.69 16.56
N GLY A 58 19.35 -11.15 17.36
CA GLY A 58 20.66 -10.72 16.89
C GLY A 58 20.66 -9.54 15.91
N PRO A 59 21.80 -9.27 15.25
CA PRO A 59 21.90 -8.24 14.21
C PRO A 59 20.98 -8.56 13.02
N ALA A 60 20.51 -7.53 12.32
CA ALA A 60 19.68 -7.73 11.13
C ALA A 60 20.51 -8.35 9.99
N VAL A 61 19.97 -9.39 9.35
CA VAL A 61 20.53 -10.08 8.18
C VAL A 61 19.44 -10.17 7.11
N TRP A 62 19.81 -9.86 5.87
CA TRP A 62 18.91 -9.81 4.72
C TRP A 62 19.48 -10.57 3.50
N PRO A 63 18.69 -11.38 2.78
CA PRO A 63 17.38 -11.89 3.17
C PRO A 63 17.35 -12.52 4.56
N ARG A 64 16.21 -12.42 5.24
CA ARG A 64 16.02 -12.91 6.60
C ARG A 64 16.28 -14.42 6.65
N PRO A 65 17.23 -14.88 7.49
CA PRO A 65 17.50 -16.30 7.60
C PRO A 65 16.26 -17.10 8.02
N GLN A 66 16.16 -18.35 7.57
CA GLN A 66 15.14 -19.30 8.02
C GLN A 66 15.26 -19.58 9.51
N SER A 67 16.49 -19.70 10.00
CA SER A 67 16.81 -19.84 11.42
C SER A 67 18.12 -19.12 11.75
N MET A 68 18.04 -18.23 12.75
CA MET A 68 19.21 -17.61 13.35
C MET A 68 18.96 -17.43 14.85
N ALA A 69 19.92 -17.85 15.67
CA ALA A 69 19.93 -17.63 17.11
C ALA A 69 21.15 -16.80 17.47
N ALA A 70 20.94 -15.72 18.22
CA ALA A 70 22.03 -14.89 18.75
C ALA A 70 22.37 -15.30 20.19
N ASP A 71 23.67 -15.34 20.48
CA ASP A 71 24.24 -15.62 21.79
C ASP A 71 25.41 -14.66 22.02
N GLN A 72 25.18 -13.62 22.81
CA GLN A 72 26.20 -12.60 23.10
C GLN A 72 27.44 -13.19 23.80
N THR A 73 27.32 -14.32 24.49
CA THR A 73 28.48 -14.97 25.15
C THR A 73 29.46 -15.55 24.13
N ARG A 74 29.01 -15.78 22.89
CA ARG A 74 29.81 -16.28 21.77
C ARG A 74 30.38 -15.18 20.88
N GLU A 75 30.14 -13.91 21.21
CA GLU A 75 30.72 -12.79 20.47
C GLU A 75 32.25 -12.87 20.49
N LEU A 76 32.86 -12.65 19.32
CA LEU A 76 34.31 -12.67 19.15
C LEU A 76 34.83 -11.26 18.90
N ALA A 77 36.01 -10.96 19.45
CA ALA A 77 36.75 -9.79 19.04
C ALA A 77 37.38 -10.06 17.68
N LEU A 78 37.26 -9.12 16.74
CA LEU A 78 37.96 -9.18 15.47
C LEU A 78 39.15 -8.21 15.52
N GLY A 79 40.35 -8.78 15.67
CA GLY A 79 41.59 -8.01 15.67
C GLY A 79 42.02 -7.53 14.28
N THR A 80 43.23 -6.98 14.19
CA THR A 80 43.87 -6.62 12.90
C THR A 80 44.46 -7.83 12.16
N GLU A 81 44.38 -9.02 12.74
CA GLU A 81 44.94 -10.27 12.24
C GLU A 81 43.89 -11.38 12.26
N ALA A 82 43.73 -12.11 11.15
CA ALA A 82 42.82 -13.25 11.03
C ALA A 82 43.46 -14.38 10.22
N VAL A 83 42.94 -15.59 10.39
CA VAL A 83 43.34 -16.78 9.62
C VAL A 83 42.14 -17.25 8.81
N LEU A 84 42.27 -17.33 7.49
CA LEU A 84 41.23 -17.82 6.58
C LEU A 84 41.67 -19.18 6.02
N VAL A 85 40.92 -20.23 6.37
CA VAL A 85 41.15 -21.60 5.89
C VAL A 85 40.05 -21.95 4.91
N ALA A 86 40.43 -22.25 3.68
CA ALA A 86 39.55 -22.73 2.64
C ALA A 86 40.24 -23.90 1.90
N PRO A 87 39.52 -25.00 1.61
CA PRO A 87 40.06 -26.08 0.81
C PRO A 87 40.20 -25.63 -0.66
N ALA A 88 41.07 -26.30 -1.42
CA ALA A 88 41.37 -25.93 -2.81
C ALA A 88 40.15 -25.97 -3.76
N ASP A 89 39.13 -26.75 -3.42
CA ASP A 89 37.87 -26.89 -4.14
C ASP A 89 36.75 -25.97 -3.61
N ALA A 90 37.02 -25.12 -2.62
CA ALA A 90 36.06 -24.13 -2.15
C ALA A 90 35.69 -23.15 -3.26
N ASP A 91 34.44 -22.67 -3.24
CA ASP A 91 33.98 -21.64 -4.15
C ASP A 91 34.89 -20.38 -4.08
N PRO A 92 35.67 -20.07 -5.13
CA PRO A 92 36.63 -18.97 -5.10
C PRO A 92 35.94 -17.61 -4.92
N TYR A 93 34.69 -17.47 -5.38
CA TYR A 93 33.91 -16.25 -5.21
C TYR A 93 33.44 -16.08 -3.77
N ALA A 94 33.06 -17.16 -3.09
CA ALA A 94 32.73 -17.13 -1.67
C ALA A 94 33.96 -16.77 -0.82
N VAL A 95 35.12 -17.36 -1.13
CA VAL A 95 36.40 -17.02 -0.48
C VAL A 95 36.71 -15.53 -0.67
N GLN A 96 36.54 -14.99 -1.88
CA GLN A 96 36.77 -13.57 -2.15
C GLN A 96 35.82 -12.67 -1.35
N VAL A 97 34.52 -13.02 -1.23
CA VAL A 97 33.56 -12.27 -0.41
C VAL A 97 34.01 -12.22 1.05
N VAL A 98 34.45 -13.35 1.63
CA VAL A 98 34.96 -13.42 3.00
C VAL A 98 36.23 -12.59 3.17
N ARG A 99 37.18 -12.72 2.24
CA ARG A 99 38.44 -11.95 2.23
C ARG A 99 38.18 -10.46 2.25
N GLU A 100 37.30 -9.97 1.38
CA GLU A 100 36.93 -8.54 1.34
C GLU A 100 36.18 -8.10 2.59
N ALA A 101 35.27 -8.92 3.11
CA ALA A 101 34.51 -8.60 4.31
C ALA A 101 35.42 -8.45 5.53
N LEU A 102 36.40 -9.34 5.70
CA LEU A 102 37.39 -9.27 6.79
C LEU A 102 38.25 -7.99 6.67
N ARG A 103 38.71 -7.65 5.47
CA ARG A 103 39.47 -6.41 5.24
C ARG A 103 38.64 -5.17 5.58
N ARG A 104 37.39 -5.11 5.12
CA ARG A 104 36.46 -3.99 5.45
C ARG A 104 36.16 -3.90 6.94
N ALA A 105 36.19 -5.03 7.65
CA ALA A 105 36.00 -5.10 9.10
C ALA A 105 37.24 -4.70 9.92
N GLY A 106 38.39 -4.43 9.26
CA GLY A 106 39.60 -3.92 9.90
C GLY A 106 40.77 -4.90 9.98
N VAL A 107 40.66 -6.09 9.40
CA VAL A 107 41.78 -7.05 9.31
C VAL A 107 42.82 -6.52 8.33
N LYS A 108 44.05 -6.33 8.81
CA LYS A 108 45.21 -5.86 8.04
C LYS A 108 46.10 -7.01 7.58
N THR A 109 46.30 -8.00 8.44
CA THR A 109 47.08 -9.21 8.15
C THR A 109 46.12 -10.39 8.04
N LEU A 110 46.03 -11.00 6.87
CA LEU A 110 45.21 -12.19 6.64
C LEU A 110 46.14 -13.36 6.30
N HIS A 111 46.16 -14.38 7.17
CA HIS A 111 46.89 -15.62 6.94
C HIS A 111 46.00 -16.60 6.17
N GLU A 112 46.50 -17.13 5.07
CA GLU A 112 45.80 -18.10 4.22
C GLU A 112 46.68 -19.35 4.09
N PRO A 113 46.79 -20.20 5.14
CA PRO A 113 47.65 -21.37 5.12
C PRO A 113 47.16 -22.42 4.11
N GLU A 114 48.10 -23.12 3.49
CA GLU A 114 47.77 -24.19 2.55
C GLU A 114 47.20 -25.42 3.30
N PRO A 115 46.39 -26.27 2.65
CA PRO A 115 45.85 -27.47 3.27
C PRO A 115 46.92 -28.37 3.89
N GLY A 116 46.85 -28.57 5.21
CA GLY A 116 47.79 -29.39 5.97
C GLY A 116 48.93 -28.63 6.67
N GLU A 117 49.08 -27.33 6.40
CA GLU A 117 50.01 -26.49 7.16
C GLU A 117 49.52 -26.22 8.60
N PRO A 118 50.44 -26.08 9.57
CA PRO A 118 50.06 -25.68 10.92
C PRO A 118 49.34 -24.32 10.93
N LEU A 119 48.18 -24.25 11.58
CA LEU A 119 47.43 -23.01 11.70
C LEU A 119 48.16 -22.03 12.64
N PRO A 120 48.35 -20.75 12.27
CA PRO A 120 48.89 -19.74 13.18
C PRO A 120 48.13 -19.70 14.51
N GLU A 121 48.83 -19.50 15.63
CA GLU A 121 48.21 -19.47 16.96
C GLU A 121 47.40 -18.17 17.23
N ARG A 122 47.73 -17.08 16.53
CA ARG A 122 47.11 -15.76 16.68
C ARG A 122 46.08 -15.47 15.60
N GLY A 123 45.09 -14.65 15.95
CA GLY A 123 44.04 -14.17 15.05
C GLY A 123 42.77 -15.03 15.06
N THR A 124 41.65 -14.40 14.73
CA THR A 124 40.35 -15.08 14.61
C THR A 124 40.39 -16.05 13.43
N LEU A 125 40.02 -17.32 13.67
CA LEU A 125 40.03 -18.36 12.66
C LEU A 125 38.70 -18.38 11.89
N VAL A 126 38.74 -18.28 10.57
CA VAL A 126 37.58 -18.37 9.68
C VAL A 126 37.75 -19.61 8.81
N ARG A 127 36.91 -20.62 9.00
CA ARG A 127 36.99 -21.90 8.28
C ARG A 127 35.82 -22.04 7.31
N LEU A 128 36.13 -22.33 6.04
CA LEU A 128 35.17 -22.45 4.96
C LEU A 128 35.14 -23.89 4.44
N GLN A 129 33.97 -24.54 4.49
CA GLN A 129 33.61 -25.79 3.80
C GLN A 129 34.37 -27.08 4.18
N ASP A 130 35.58 -27.00 4.76
CA ASP A 130 36.44 -28.15 5.04
C ASP A 130 36.07 -28.92 6.33
N ALA A 131 36.80 -30.02 6.60
CA ALA A 131 36.50 -30.96 7.69
C ALA A 131 36.41 -30.27 9.06
N GLY A 132 37.37 -29.42 9.42
CA GLY A 132 37.29 -28.73 10.71
C GLY A 132 36.19 -27.66 10.79
N ALA A 133 35.61 -27.22 9.66
CA ALA A 133 34.48 -26.29 9.65
C ALA A 133 33.24 -27.08 10.04
N GLN A 134 33.12 -28.31 9.55
CA GLN A 134 32.10 -29.27 9.97
C GLN A 134 32.21 -29.58 11.46
N GLU A 135 33.41 -29.89 11.96
CA GLU A 135 33.66 -30.17 13.38
C GLU A 135 33.35 -28.96 14.26
N ALA A 136 33.78 -27.76 13.87
CA ALA A 136 33.49 -26.53 14.58
C ALA A 136 31.98 -26.22 14.62
N LEU A 137 31.27 -26.40 13.49
CA LEU A 137 29.82 -26.25 13.42
C LEU A 137 29.12 -27.21 14.40
N LEU A 138 29.51 -28.48 14.42
CA LEU A 138 28.96 -29.50 15.32
C LEU A 138 29.26 -29.18 16.79
N ALA A 139 30.50 -28.80 17.12
CA ALA A 139 30.92 -28.44 18.47
C ALA A 139 30.18 -27.20 19.00
N LEU A 140 29.77 -26.29 18.11
CA LEU A 140 28.98 -25.10 18.45
C LEU A 140 27.46 -25.37 18.50
N GLY A 141 27.04 -26.61 18.23
CA GLY A 141 25.64 -27.04 18.32
C GLY A 141 24.82 -26.85 17.03
N ALA A 142 25.47 -26.61 15.89
CA ALA A 142 24.77 -26.56 14.61
C ALA A 142 24.31 -27.96 14.20
N THR A 143 23.05 -28.11 13.83
CA THR A 143 22.50 -29.38 13.32
C THR A 143 23.19 -29.82 12.02
N ALA A 144 23.15 -31.12 11.72
CA ALA A 144 23.73 -31.68 10.50
C ALA A 144 23.10 -31.08 9.23
N ALA A 145 23.84 -31.11 8.11
CA ALA A 145 23.41 -30.55 6.83
C ALA A 145 22.50 -31.47 6.00
N THR A 146 22.22 -32.69 6.46
CA THR A 146 21.59 -33.76 5.66
C THR A 146 20.22 -33.41 5.09
N ASP A 147 19.53 -32.43 5.68
CA ASP A 147 18.19 -31.97 5.29
C ASP A 147 18.18 -30.57 4.66
N LEU A 148 19.35 -29.97 4.38
CA LEU A 148 19.43 -28.68 3.71
C LEU A 148 19.34 -28.84 2.18
N PRO A 149 18.48 -28.07 1.50
CA PRO A 149 18.42 -28.08 0.04
C PRO A 149 19.64 -27.39 -0.58
N HIS A 150 19.80 -27.53 -1.90
CA HIS A 150 20.82 -26.81 -2.66
C HIS A 150 20.72 -25.30 -2.42
N GLY A 151 21.87 -24.65 -2.21
CA GLY A 151 21.96 -23.24 -1.83
C GLY A 151 21.76 -22.99 -0.32
N GLY A 152 21.45 -24.01 0.47
CA GLY A 152 21.41 -23.94 1.92
C GLY A 152 22.81 -23.90 2.56
N TYR A 153 22.91 -23.38 3.78
CA TYR A 153 24.17 -23.28 4.51
C TYR A 153 24.00 -23.23 6.02
N ARG A 154 25.12 -23.41 6.71
CA ARG A 154 25.28 -23.22 8.15
C ARG A 154 26.43 -22.26 8.41
N LEU A 155 26.26 -21.41 9.43
CA LEU A 155 27.30 -20.52 9.93
C LEU A 155 27.22 -20.51 11.46
N ALA A 156 28.35 -20.66 12.14
CA ALA A 156 28.41 -20.50 13.59
C ALA A 156 29.64 -19.71 14.02
N VAL A 157 29.47 -18.93 15.08
CA VAL A 157 30.50 -18.09 15.69
C VAL A 157 30.67 -18.55 17.14
N GLY A 158 31.91 -18.78 17.58
CA GLY A 158 32.20 -19.14 18.97
C GLY A 158 33.63 -19.61 19.20
N ARG A 159 33.84 -20.41 20.25
CA ARG A 159 35.17 -20.84 20.71
C ARG A 159 35.31 -22.37 20.83
N PRO A 160 35.15 -23.14 19.74
CA PRO A 160 35.39 -24.59 19.79
C PRO A 160 36.83 -24.85 20.22
N GLY A 161 37.03 -25.66 21.26
CA GLY A 161 38.37 -25.93 21.81
C GLY A 161 39.09 -24.68 22.37
N GLY A 162 38.35 -23.63 22.74
CA GLY A 162 38.91 -22.39 23.31
C GLY A 162 39.45 -21.38 22.29
N ARG A 163 39.36 -21.65 20.98
CA ARG A 163 39.86 -20.77 19.92
C ARG A 163 38.74 -19.99 19.24
N ASP A 164 38.86 -18.66 19.17
CA ASP A 164 37.94 -17.79 18.43
C ASP A 164 37.80 -18.24 16.96
N THR A 165 36.62 -18.78 16.62
CA THR A 165 36.35 -19.43 15.34
C THR A 165 35.02 -18.99 14.74
N VAL A 166 35.03 -18.70 13.44
CA VAL A 166 33.87 -18.55 12.57
C VAL A 166 33.88 -19.72 11.57
N ALA A 167 32.86 -20.57 11.60
CA ALA A 167 32.77 -21.74 10.72
C ALA A 167 31.60 -21.58 9.74
N LEU A 168 31.84 -21.84 8.45
CA LEU A 168 30.86 -21.75 7.38
C LEU A 168 30.88 -23.05 6.56
N ALA A 169 29.70 -23.57 6.22
CA ALA A 169 29.56 -24.68 5.29
C ALA A 169 28.27 -24.57 4.49
N GLY A 170 28.34 -24.75 3.18
CA GLY A 170 27.22 -24.72 2.25
C GLY A 170 26.92 -26.07 1.60
N VAL A 171 25.71 -26.17 1.05
CA VAL A 171 25.24 -27.29 0.23
C VAL A 171 25.07 -26.81 -1.21
N GLY A 172 25.68 -27.51 -2.15
CA GLY A 172 25.63 -27.16 -3.57
C GLY A 172 26.56 -26.01 -3.98
N GLU A 173 26.45 -25.58 -5.24
CA GLU A 173 27.35 -24.58 -5.84
C GLU A 173 27.20 -23.17 -5.24
N GLU A 174 26.04 -22.83 -4.68
CA GLU A 174 25.74 -21.48 -4.15
C GLU A 174 25.81 -21.39 -2.63
N GLY A 175 25.75 -22.53 -1.92
CA GLY A 175 25.55 -22.53 -0.46
C GLY A 175 26.66 -21.79 0.30
N LEU A 176 27.92 -22.03 -0.07
CA LEU A 176 29.06 -21.36 0.59
C LEU A 176 29.06 -19.86 0.29
N PHE A 177 28.68 -19.46 -0.93
CA PHE A 177 28.53 -18.05 -1.30
C PHE A 177 27.45 -17.36 -0.46
N HIS A 178 26.30 -17.99 -0.25
CA HIS A 178 25.25 -17.46 0.63
C HIS A 178 25.70 -17.33 2.09
N ALA A 179 26.51 -18.27 2.58
CA ALA A 179 27.11 -18.19 3.91
C ALA A 179 28.07 -17.00 4.01
N ALA A 180 28.93 -16.80 3.00
CA ALA A 180 29.85 -15.68 2.91
C ALA A 180 29.12 -14.33 2.88
N GLN A 181 28.01 -14.21 2.13
CA GLN A 181 27.17 -13.00 2.11
C GLN A 181 26.53 -12.69 3.45
N THR A 182 26.24 -13.72 4.26
CA THR A 182 25.71 -13.56 5.61
C THR A 182 26.80 -13.10 6.57
N LEU A 183 27.99 -13.71 6.52
CA LEU A 183 29.15 -13.25 7.28
C LEU A 183 29.50 -11.79 6.94
N ARG A 184 29.46 -11.40 5.66
CA ARG A 184 29.68 -10.01 5.23
C ARG A 184 28.76 -9.03 5.97
N GLN A 185 27.49 -9.38 6.17
CA GLN A 185 26.54 -8.52 6.89
C GLN A 185 26.81 -8.50 8.40
N LEU A 186 27.11 -9.66 8.99
CA LEU A 186 27.45 -9.76 10.42
C LEU A 186 28.68 -8.92 10.77
N LEU A 187 29.72 -8.96 9.93
CA LEU A 187 30.92 -8.15 10.06
C LEU A 187 30.65 -6.65 9.85
N GLY A 188 29.72 -6.30 8.96
CA GLY A 188 29.30 -4.92 8.74
C GLY A 188 28.49 -4.33 9.91
N ALA A 189 27.74 -5.18 10.63
CA ALA A 189 26.89 -4.76 11.74
C ALA A 189 27.66 -4.44 13.03
N ALA A 190 28.84 -5.03 13.24
CA ALA A 190 29.61 -4.88 14.47
C ALA A 190 31.10 -4.59 14.18
N ARG A 191 31.48 -3.30 14.18
CA ARG A 191 32.86 -2.89 13.92
C ARG A 191 33.82 -3.50 14.95
N GLY A 192 34.86 -4.19 14.47
CA GLY A 192 35.89 -4.82 15.31
C GLY A 192 35.41 -6.05 16.08
N LYS A 193 34.24 -6.60 15.75
CA LYS A 193 33.69 -7.81 16.38
C LYS A 193 33.02 -8.72 15.37
N VAL A 194 32.81 -9.97 15.76
CA VAL A 194 31.93 -10.89 15.05
C VAL A 194 30.77 -11.24 15.99
N PRO A 195 29.52 -10.86 15.66
CA PRO A 195 28.36 -11.19 16.48
C PRO A 195 28.27 -12.70 16.72
N GLY A 196 28.06 -13.09 17.98
CA GLY A 196 27.86 -14.48 18.36
C GLY A 196 26.52 -14.99 17.83
N VAL A 197 26.54 -15.72 16.72
CA VAL A 197 25.33 -16.25 16.09
C VAL A 197 25.51 -17.70 15.63
N MET A 198 24.39 -18.39 15.56
CA MET A 198 24.24 -19.68 14.88
C MET A 198 23.14 -19.55 13.84
N VAL A 199 23.49 -19.79 12.58
CA VAL A 199 22.62 -19.65 11.42
C VAL A 199 22.48 -21.01 10.74
N ARG A 200 21.23 -21.37 10.44
CA ARG A 200 20.89 -22.46 9.53
C ARG A 200 19.86 -21.92 8.55
N ASP A 201 20.23 -21.88 7.27
CA ASP A 201 19.51 -21.04 6.32
C ASP A 201 19.48 -21.62 4.90
N TRP A 202 18.41 -21.33 4.15
CA TRP A 202 18.17 -21.85 2.81
C TRP A 202 17.07 -21.04 2.10
N PRO A 203 17.07 -20.99 0.76
CA PRO A 203 16.02 -20.30 0.02
C PRO A 203 14.73 -21.12 -0.06
N ALA A 204 13.58 -20.45 0.02
CA ALA A 204 12.28 -21.06 -0.27
C ALA A 204 12.01 -21.17 -1.78
N ALA A 205 12.37 -20.13 -2.55
CA ALA A 205 12.39 -20.17 -4.01
C ALA A 205 13.79 -20.55 -4.51
N PRO A 206 13.99 -21.75 -5.09
CA PRO A 206 15.30 -22.21 -5.54
C PRO A 206 15.91 -21.30 -6.61
N VAL A 207 15.08 -20.84 -7.55
CA VAL A 207 15.43 -19.82 -8.54
C VAL A 207 14.67 -18.55 -8.21
N ARG A 208 15.41 -17.47 -7.97
CA ARG A 208 14.86 -16.16 -7.58
C ARG A 208 15.68 -15.03 -8.17
N GLY A 209 15.02 -14.00 -8.66
CA GLY A 209 15.76 -12.86 -9.18
C GLY A 209 14.92 -11.88 -9.97
N ILE A 210 15.52 -11.35 -11.03
CA ILE A 210 15.07 -10.14 -11.71
C ILE A 210 14.84 -10.43 -13.18
N THR A 211 13.76 -9.87 -13.72
CA THR A 211 13.57 -9.70 -15.15
C THR A 211 13.79 -8.22 -15.51
N GLU A 212 14.68 -7.94 -16.45
CA GLU A 212 14.73 -6.65 -17.14
C GLU A 212 13.76 -6.75 -18.32
N GLY A 213 12.45 -6.60 -18.08
CA GLY A 213 11.39 -6.92 -19.04
C GLY A 213 10.46 -5.76 -19.40
N PHE A 214 10.83 -4.54 -19.05
CA PHE A 214 10.06 -3.33 -19.34
C PHE A 214 10.23 -2.89 -20.80
N TYR A 215 9.24 -2.15 -21.31
CA TYR A 215 9.37 -1.37 -22.54
C TYR A 215 10.13 -0.06 -22.27
N GLY A 216 10.81 0.49 -23.26
CA GLY A 216 11.65 1.67 -23.14
C GLY A 216 13.16 1.38 -23.14
N GLN A 217 13.95 2.40 -22.79
CA GLN A 217 15.42 2.35 -22.88
C GLN A 217 16.00 1.24 -21.98
N PRO A 218 16.67 0.22 -22.55
CA PRO A 218 17.30 -0.84 -21.78
C PRO A 218 18.38 -0.29 -20.84
N TRP A 219 18.69 -1.04 -19.77
CA TRP A 219 19.78 -0.66 -18.89
C TRP A 219 21.13 -0.70 -19.61
N THR A 220 21.98 0.26 -19.27
CA THR A 220 23.39 0.28 -19.71
C THR A 220 24.18 -0.87 -19.11
N LEU A 221 25.35 -1.19 -19.69
CA LEU A 221 26.25 -2.21 -19.14
C LEU A 221 26.60 -1.93 -17.66
N GLN A 222 26.94 -0.69 -17.31
CA GLN A 222 27.34 -0.36 -15.94
C GLN A 222 26.18 -0.55 -14.94
N GLN A 223 24.96 -0.18 -15.33
CA GLN A 223 23.76 -0.41 -14.52
C GLN A 223 23.51 -1.92 -14.32
N ARG A 224 23.64 -2.74 -15.36
CA ARG A 224 23.50 -4.21 -15.27
C ARG A 224 24.59 -4.85 -14.40
N LEU A 225 25.85 -4.41 -14.52
CA LEU A 225 26.94 -4.89 -13.68
C LEU A 225 26.69 -4.58 -12.20
N ALA A 226 26.28 -3.35 -11.90
CA ALA A 226 25.92 -2.96 -10.53
C ALA A 226 24.69 -3.72 -10.02
N GLN A 227 23.76 -4.09 -10.91
CA GLN A 227 22.61 -4.90 -10.56
C GLN A 227 23.00 -6.35 -10.21
N LEU A 228 23.97 -6.94 -10.90
CA LEU A 228 24.50 -8.26 -10.54
C LEU A 228 25.17 -8.27 -9.17
N ASP A 229 25.91 -7.21 -8.82
CA ASP A 229 26.49 -7.07 -7.47
C ASP A 229 25.40 -6.96 -6.38
N PHE A 230 24.32 -6.22 -6.69
CA PHE A 230 23.15 -6.14 -5.84
C PHE A 230 22.45 -7.51 -5.69
N MET A 231 22.32 -8.27 -6.78
CA MET A 231 21.73 -9.60 -6.75
C MET A 231 22.56 -10.57 -5.90
N GLY A 232 23.87 -10.63 -6.10
CA GLY A 232 24.75 -11.49 -5.30
C GLY A 232 24.66 -11.18 -3.81
N ARG A 233 24.69 -9.88 -3.44
CA ARG A 233 24.63 -9.45 -2.03
C ARG A 233 23.27 -9.66 -1.36
N THR A 234 22.20 -9.75 -2.16
CA THR A 234 20.82 -10.07 -1.72
C THR A 234 20.44 -11.53 -2.01
N LYS A 235 21.43 -12.38 -2.32
CA LYS A 235 21.28 -13.82 -2.59
C LYS A 235 20.27 -14.13 -3.71
N GLN A 236 20.16 -13.32 -4.75
CA GLN A 236 19.38 -13.61 -5.95
C GLN A 236 20.27 -14.32 -6.99
N ASN A 237 19.72 -15.23 -7.79
CA ASN A 237 20.51 -16.12 -8.65
C ASN A 237 20.03 -16.23 -10.11
N ARG A 238 19.07 -15.41 -10.56
CA ARG A 238 18.64 -15.37 -11.97
C ARG A 238 18.40 -13.95 -12.47
N LEU A 239 19.11 -13.55 -13.52
CA LEU A 239 18.83 -12.30 -14.26
C LEU A 239 18.34 -12.66 -15.66
N LEU A 240 17.08 -12.36 -15.97
CA LEU A 240 16.52 -12.51 -17.31
C LEU A 240 16.58 -11.19 -18.07
N ILE A 241 17.43 -11.13 -19.09
CA ILE A 241 17.52 -9.99 -20.01
C ILE A 241 16.38 -10.10 -21.03
N ALA A 242 15.37 -9.26 -20.85
CA ALA A 242 14.16 -9.25 -21.67
C ALA A 242 13.62 -7.86 -22.09
N PRO A 243 14.43 -6.80 -22.30
CA PRO A 243 13.91 -5.44 -22.57
C PRO A 243 13.13 -5.32 -23.89
N GLY A 244 11.93 -4.73 -23.86
CA GLY A 244 11.00 -4.73 -25.01
C GLY A 244 11.57 -4.13 -26.31
N ASP A 245 12.46 -3.14 -26.19
CA ASP A 245 12.96 -2.34 -27.32
C ASP A 245 14.23 -2.93 -27.98
N ASP A 246 14.71 -4.10 -27.53
CA ASP A 246 15.87 -4.77 -28.14
C ASP A 246 15.49 -5.48 -29.46
N GLN A 247 15.86 -4.86 -30.58
CA GLN A 247 15.55 -5.36 -31.93
C GLN A 247 16.13 -6.75 -32.22
N TYR A 248 17.28 -7.12 -31.63
CA TYR A 248 17.92 -8.43 -31.83
C TYR A 248 17.21 -9.56 -31.08
N ARG A 249 16.15 -9.25 -30.34
CA ARG A 249 15.23 -10.22 -29.73
C ARG A 249 13.89 -10.31 -30.44
N THR A 250 13.49 -9.28 -31.17
CA THR A 250 12.16 -9.13 -31.74
C THR A 250 12.16 -9.32 -33.25
N THR A 251 12.51 -8.31 -34.03
CA THR A 251 12.48 -8.36 -35.51
C THR A 251 13.80 -8.87 -36.11
N GLY A 252 14.92 -8.48 -35.51
CA GLY A 252 16.28 -8.89 -35.88
C GLY A 252 16.77 -10.16 -35.19
N TRP A 253 15.88 -11.03 -34.70
CA TRP A 253 16.27 -12.20 -33.89
C TRP A 253 17.17 -13.22 -34.60
N ARG A 254 17.19 -13.19 -35.95
CA ARG A 254 18.07 -14.03 -36.78
C ARG A 254 19.50 -13.51 -36.87
N GLU A 255 19.71 -12.22 -36.57
CA GLU A 255 20.99 -11.55 -36.71
C GLU A 255 21.83 -11.68 -35.45
N ASP A 256 23.15 -11.74 -35.61
CA ASP A 256 24.07 -11.68 -34.48
C ASP A 256 24.08 -10.28 -33.86
N TYR A 257 24.31 -10.22 -32.55
CA TYR A 257 24.54 -8.93 -31.91
C TYR A 257 25.84 -8.30 -32.43
N PRO A 258 25.94 -6.97 -32.55
CA PRO A 258 27.18 -6.28 -32.89
C PRO A 258 28.30 -6.64 -31.92
N ARG A 259 29.55 -6.62 -32.40
CA ARG A 259 30.72 -7.04 -31.62
C ARG A 259 30.84 -6.34 -30.26
N GLU A 260 30.56 -5.03 -30.22
CA GLU A 260 30.57 -4.26 -28.98
C GLU A 260 29.58 -4.84 -27.95
N ARG A 261 28.33 -5.09 -28.35
CA ARG A 261 27.31 -5.72 -27.51
C ARG A 261 27.69 -7.14 -27.07
N GLN A 262 28.39 -7.89 -27.92
CA GLN A 262 28.92 -9.20 -27.53
C GLN A 262 29.97 -9.09 -26.42
N GLU A 263 30.87 -8.10 -26.50
CA GLU A 263 31.88 -7.85 -25.46
C GLU A 263 31.21 -7.42 -24.14
N GLU A 264 30.17 -6.59 -24.20
CA GLU A 264 29.34 -6.25 -23.04
C GLU A 264 28.70 -7.49 -22.40
N PHE A 265 28.15 -8.41 -23.20
CA PHE A 265 27.54 -9.64 -22.69
C PHE A 265 28.57 -10.58 -22.04
N ARG A 266 29.78 -10.68 -22.59
CA ARG A 266 30.85 -11.46 -21.95
C ARG A 266 31.24 -10.86 -20.60
N ALA A 267 31.38 -9.53 -20.52
CA ALA A 267 31.63 -8.84 -19.25
C ALA A 267 30.49 -9.08 -18.24
N LEU A 268 29.24 -9.07 -18.71
CA LEU A 268 28.08 -9.37 -17.90
C LEU A 268 28.09 -10.82 -17.38
N ALA A 269 28.42 -11.79 -18.23
CA ALA A 269 28.50 -13.20 -17.86
C ALA A 269 29.60 -13.47 -16.83
N GLU A 270 30.78 -12.84 -16.97
CA GLU A 270 31.85 -12.92 -15.97
C GLU A 270 31.39 -12.37 -14.62
N ARG A 271 30.72 -11.20 -14.62
CA ARG A 271 30.20 -10.62 -13.38
C ARG A 271 29.07 -11.44 -12.76
N ALA A 272 28.23 -12.06 -13.60
CA ALA A 272 27.13 -12.90 -13.16
C ALA A 272 27.68 -14.16 -12.46
N ARG A 273 28.71 -14.80 -13.04
CA ARG A 273 29.40 -15.94 -12.42
C ARG A 273 30.00 -15.58 -11.06
N ALA A 274 30.65 -14.41 -10.97
CA ALA A 274 31.24 -13.93 -9.72
C ALA A 274 30.22 -13.68 -8.60
N ASN A 275 28.95 -13.42 -8.95
CA ASN A 275 27.85 -13.21 -8.02
C ASN A 275 26.94 -14.44 -7.86
N ARG A 276 27.31 -15.59 -8.45
CA ARG A 276 26.47 -16.80 -8.50
C ARG A 276 25.07 -16.53 -9.09
N VAL A 277 25.01 -15.68 -10.11
CA VAL A 277 23.81 -15.37 -10.88
C VAL A 277 23.87 -16.10 -12.22
N VAL A 278 22.82 -16.86 -12.53
CA VAL A 278 22.60 -17.42 -13.86
C VAL A 278 22.07 -16.32 -14.77
N LEU A 279 22.84 -16.00 -15.81
CA LEU A 279 22.43 -15.05 -16.84
C LEU A 279 21.50 -15.73 -17.86
N ALA A 280 20.31 -15.17 -18.05
CA ALA A 280 19.29 -15.69 -18.94
C ALA A 280 18.89 -14.68 -20.01
N TRP A 281 18.49 -15.18 -21.18
CA TRP A 281 18.11 -14.36 -22.33
C TRP A 281 16.74 -14.80 -22.86
N ALA A 282 15.86 -13.82 -23.10
CA ALA A 282 14.58 -14.07 -23.76
C ALA A 282 14.67 -13.77 -25.25
N VAL A 283 13.84 -14.40 -26.07
CA VAL A 283 13.63 -14.05 -27.48
C VAL A 283 12.13 -14.01 -27.77
N THR A 284 11.70 -13.05 -28.59
CA THR A 284 10.30 -12.80 -28.91
C THR A 284 10.09 -12.88 -30.41
N PRO A 285 10.22 -14.08 -31.02
CA PRO A 285 10.27 -14.22 -32.46
C PRO A 285 8.87 -14.17 -33.12
N GLY A 286 7.79 -14.27 -32.34
CA GLY A 286 6.44 -14.55 -32.82
C GLY A 286 5.88 -13.58 -33.86
N GLN A 287 6.30 -12.31 -33.85
CA GLN A 287 5.81 -11.31 -34.81
C GLN A 287 6.50 -11.39 -36.19
N SER A 288 7.71 -11.94 -36.29
CA SER A 288 8.55 -11.91 -37.50
C SER A 288 9.03 -13.28 -37.98
N MET A 289 8.76 -14.32 -37.20
CA MET A 289 9.10 -15.71 -37.51
C MET A 289 7.96 -16.37 -38.29
N CYS A 290 8.31 -17.16 -39.31
CA CYS A 290 7.38 -18.12 -39.89
C CYS A 290 7.50 -19.42 -39.07
N LEU A 291 6.58 -19.63 -38.12
CA LEU A 291 6.68 -20.66 -37.08
C LEU A 291 6.79 -22.08 -37.65
N SER A 292 6.15 -22.30 -38.80
CA SER A 292 6.16 -23.55 -39.57
C SER A 292 7.46 -23.81 -40.34
N SER A 293 8.32 -22.80 -40.53
CA SER A 293 9.57 -22.90 -41.28
C SER A 293 10.65 -23.59 -40.47
N SER A 294 11.12 -24.75 -40.95
CA SER A 294 12.27 -25.45 -40.35
C SER A 294 13.55 -24.63 -40.43
N ALA A 295 13.73 -23.81 -41.47
CA ALA A 295 14.88 -22.92 -41.60
C ALA A 295 14.90 -21.84 -40.51
N ASP A 296 13.74 -21.28 -40.16
CA ASP A 296 13.62 -20.31 -39.06
C ASP A 296 13.87 -20.98 -37.71
N ARG A 297 13.29 -22.16 -37.45
CA ARG A 297 13.53 -22.88 -36.19
C ARG A 297 15.01 -23.27 -36.02
N ALA A 298 15.67 -23.67 -37.10
CA ALA A 298 17.11 -23.90 -37.09
C ALA A 298 17.92 -22.60 -36.86
N ALA A 299 17.47 -21.46 -37.40
CA ALA A 299 18.09 -20.16 -37.12
C ALA A 299 17.95 -19.77 -35.65
N LEU A 300 16.82 -20.11 -35.02
CA LEU A 300 16.58 -19.84 -33.60
C LEU A 300 17.54 -20.66 -32.73
N GLY A 301 17.75 -21.93 -33.07
CA GLY A 301 18.77 -22.77 -32.44
C GLY A 301 20.17 -22.17 -32.55
N ARG A 302 20.59 -21.72 -33.75
CA ARG A 302 21.88 -21.06 -33.94
C ARG A 302 22.03 -19.77 -33.13
N LYS A 303 20.97 -18.96 -33.04
CA LYS A 303 20.97 -17.74 -32.21
C LYS A 303 21.18 -18.09 -30.74
N VAL A 304 20.48 -19.12 -30.24
CA VAL A 304 20.66 -19.60 -28.86
C VAL A 304 22.07 -20.13 -28.61
N ASP A 305 22.68 -20.81 -29.59
CA ASP A 305 24.10 -21.22 -29.49
C ASP A 305 25.04 -20.03 -29.40
N ALA A 306 24.84 -19.01 -30.24
CA ALA A 306 25.63 -17.78 -30.19
C ALA A 306 25.49 -17.09 -28.82
N MET A 307 24.27 -17.04 -28.26
CA MET A 307 24.06 -16.49 -26.92
C MET A 307 24.68 -17.37 -25.81
N TRP A 308 24.68 -18.69 -25.97
CA TRP A 308 25.39 -19.60 -25.08
C TRP A 308 26.90 -19.31 -25.05
N ASP A 309 27.51 -19.10 -26.22
CA ASP A 309 28.93 -18.77 -26.36
C ASP A 309 29.29 -17.40 -25.73
N LEU A 310 28.31 -16.49 -25.62
CA LEU A 310 28.46 -15.21 -24.92
C LEU A 310 28.30 -15.32 -23.40
N GLY A 311 27.96 -16.51 -22.88
CA GLY A 311 27.92 -16.80 -21.45
C GLY A 311 26.51 -16.90 -20.85
N PHE A 312 25.45 -16.80 -21.65
CA PHE A 312 24.08 -17.07 -21.19
C PHE A 312 23.89 -18.58 -20.96
N ARG A 313 23.14 -18.94 -19.91
CA ARG A 313 22.95 -20.33 -19.50
C ARG A 313 21.49 -20.73 -19.34
N ALA A 314 20.55 -19.81 -19.50
CA ALA A 314 19.13 -20.13 -19.53
C ALA A 314 18.40 -19.28 -20.57
N PHE A 315 17.33 -19.84 -21.14
CA PHE A 315 16.67 -19.24 -22.29
C PHE A 315 15.16 -19.20 -22.08
N GLN A 316 14.54 -18.16 -22.62
CA GLN A 316 13.09 -18.02 -22.69
C GLN A 316 12.66 -17.70 -24.11
N VAL A 317 11.62 -18.38 -24.60
CA VAL A 317 10.91 -17.98 -25.82
C VAL A 317 9.58 -17.34 -25.44
N GLN A 318 9.28 -16.18 -26.01
CA GLN A 318 8.10 -15.37 -25.68
C GLN A 318 7.19 -15.22 -26.89
N PHE A 319 5.90 -15.48 -26.69
CA PHE A 319 4.81 -15.24 -27.65
C PHE A 319 3.77 -14.29 -27.06
N GLN A 320 4.21 -13.34 -26.23
CA GLN A 320 3.37 -12.25 -25.74
C GLN A 320 2.86 -11.40 -26.92
N ASP A 321 1.62 -10.93 -26.84
CA ASP A 321 0.99 -10.06 -27.83
C ASP A 321 0.98 -10.62 -29.27
N VAL A 322 0.92 -11.95 -29.41
CA VAL A 322 0.78 -12.65 -30.70
C VAL A 322 -0.70 -12.96 -30.97
N SER A 323 -1.17 -12.72 -32.21
CA SER A 323 -2.54 -12.98 -32.62
C SER A 323 -2.86 -14.46 -32.78
N TYR A 324 -4.10 -14.88 -32.49
CA TYR A 324 -4.60 -16.23 -32.78
C TYR A 324 -5.07 -16.41 -34.22
N THR A 325 -5.20 -15.33 -34.97
CA THR A 325 -5.86 -15.33 -36.28
C THR A 325 -4.99 -14.75 -37.37
N GLU A 326 -4.02 -13.92 -37.01
CA GLU A 326 -3.05 -13.29 -37.90
C GLU A 326 -1.68 -13.95 -37.70
N TRP A 327 -1.15 -14.49 -38.79
CA TRP A 327 0.11 -15.24 -38.79
C TRP A 327 1.21 -14.44 -39.47
N GLY A 328 2.45 -14.60 -39.01
CA GLY A 328 3.64 -13.95 -39.58
C GLY A 328 3.95 -14.37 -41.02
N CYS A 329 3.45 -15.52 -41.46
CA CYS A 329 3.56 -15.97 -42.85
C CYS A 329 2.33 -16.79 -43.29
N ARG A 330 2.13 -16.89 -44.61
CA ARG A 330 1.04 -17.69 -45.20
C ARG A 330 1.13 -19.18 -44.85
N ALA A 331 2.34 -19.73 -44.78
CA ALA A 331 2.58 -21.14 -44.50
C ALA A 331 2.10 -21.55 -43.09
N ASP A 332 2.21 -20.67 -42.11
CA ASP A 332 1.70 -20.92 -40.74
C ASP A 332 0.19 -21.10 -40.74
N ARG A 333 -0.53 -20.22 -41.46
CA ARG A 333 -1.99 -20.32 -41.61
C ARG A 333 -2.41 -21.63 -42.27
N GLU A 334 -1.66 -22.06 -43.29
CA GLU A 334 -1.94 -23.31 -44.01
C GLU A 334 -1.63 -24.56 -43.17
N ARG A 335 -0.58 -24.53 -42.34
CA ARG A 335 -0.18 -25.66 -41.48
C ARG A 335 -1.01 -25.78 -40.20
N TYR A 336 -1.26 -24.67 -39.52
CA TYR A 336 -1.85 -24.66 -38.17
C TYR A 336 -3.33 -24.30 -38.17
N GLY A 337 -3.82 -23.53 -39.15
CA GLY A 337 -5.21 -23.07 -39.20
C GLY A 337 -5.38 -21.69 -38.54
N LYS A 338 -6.44 -21.50 -37.76
CA LYS A 338 -6.72 -20.27 -37.01
C LYS A 338 -7.30 -20.63 -35.64
N GLY A 339 -7.19 -19.70 -34.70
CA GLY A 339 -7.78 -19.83 -33.37
C GLY A 339 -6.78 -20.27 -32.30
N PRO A 340 -7.23 -20.31 -31.04
CA PRO A 340 -6.37 -20.54 -29.89
C PRO A 340 -5.64 -21.89 -29.92
N GLU A 341 -6.28 -22.98 -30.36
CA GLU A 341 -5.64 -24.30 -30.43
C GLU A 341 -4.55 -24.35 -31.51
N ALA A 342 -4.75 -23.66 -32.63
CA ALA A 342 -3.77 -23.55 -33.71
C ALA A 342 -2.52 -22.80 -33.23
N ALA A 343 -2.70 -21.66 -32.57
CA ALA A 343 -1.61 -20.88 -31.99
C ALA A 343 -0.84 -21.68 -30.93
N ALA A 344 -1.57 -22.36 -30.02
CA ALA A 344 -0.97 -23.22 -29.00
C ALA A 344 -0.08 -24.32 -29.61
N LYS A 345 -0.56 -24.98 -30.68
CA LYS A 345 0.22 -26.00 -31.40
C LYS A 345 1.48 -25.42 -32.04
N ALA A 346 1.40 -24.25 -32.67
CA ALA A 346 2.54 -23.59 -33.29
C ALA A 346 3.59 -23.19 -32.24
N HIS A 347 3.17 -22.59 -31.12
CA HIS A 347 4.07 -22.21 -30.02
C HIS A 347 4.73 -23.44 -29.37
N ALA A 348 3.97 -24.52 -29.15
CA ALA A 348 4.52 -25.77 -28.63
C ALA A 348 5.55 -26.38 -29.59
N GLU A 349 5.33 -26.37 -30.91
CA GLU A 349 6.28 -26.93 -31.87
C GLU A 349 7.64 -26.21 -31.80
N VAL A 350 7.62 -24.87 -31.79
CA VAL A 350 8.85 -24.06 -31.68
C VAL A 350 9.54 -24.28 -30.33
N ALA A 351 8.79 -24.25 -29.23
CA ALA A 351 9.35 -24.43 -27.89
C ALA A 351 9.94 -25.85 -27.70
N ASN A 352 9.25 -26.88 -28.17
CA ASN A 352 9.70 -28.26 -28.05
C ASN A 352 10.98 -28.52 -28.86
N GLU A 353 11.07 -27.99 -30.08
CA GLU A 353 12.27 -28.14 -30.91
C GLU A 353 13.46 -27.42 -30.28
N LEU A 354 13.27 -26.21 -29.77
CA LEU A 354 14.33 -25.47 -29.09
C LEU A 354 14.76 -26.14 -27.77
N ALA A 355 13.81 -26.66 -26.99
CA ALA A 355 14.12 -27.42 -25.78
C ALA A 355 14.89 -28.70 -26.10
N ALA A 356 14.59 -29.36 -27.23
CA ALA A 356 15.35 -30.52 -27.70
C ALA A 356 16.76 -30.16 -28.15
N HIS A 357 16.92 -29.05 -28.86
CA HIS A 357 18.23 -28.52 -29.24
C HIS A 357 19.11 -28.24 -28.01
N LEU A 358 18.57 -27.53 -27.01
CA LEU A 358 19.27 -27.23 -25.76
C LEU A 358 19.67 -28.51 -25.01
N ALA A 359 18.75 -29.47 -24.85
CA ALA A 359 19.02 -30.71 -24.14
C ALA A 359 20.08 -31.58 -24.84
N ALA A 360 20.09 -31.60 -26.18
CA ALA A 360 21.05 -32.37 -26.96
C ALA A 360 22.46 -31.74 -26.94
N ARG A 361 22.54 -30.41 -27.01
CA ARG A 361 23.81 -29.70 -27.17
C ARG A 361 24.47 -29.29 -25.85
N TYR A 362 23.66 -29.01 -24.84
CA TYR A 362 24.11 -28.56 -23.53
C TYR A 362 23.46 -29.40 -22.40
N PRO A 363 23.88 -30.67 -22.22
CA PRO A 363 23.38 -31.50 -21.14
C PRO A 363 23.55 -30.82 -19.77
N GLY A 364 22.49 -30.76 -18.98
CA GLY A 364 22.48 -30.10 -17.67
C GLY A 364 22.12 -28.60 -17.71
N ALA A 365 21.85 -28.02 -18.88
CA ALA A 365 21.28 -26.67 -18.96
C ALA A 365 19.90 -26.61 -18.26
N PRO A 366 19.58 -25.49 -17.58
CA PRO A 366 18.23 -25.19 -17.16
C PRO A 366 17.20 -25.40 -18.27
N ALA A 367 16.01 -25.87 -17.90
CA ALA A 367 14.91 -26.07 -18.81
C ALA A 367 14.58 -24.79 -19.60
N LEU A 368 14.14 -24.96 -20.85
CA LEU A 368 13.64 -23.84 -21.64
C LEU A 368 12.37 -23.31 -20.96
N SER A 369 12.28 -22.00 -20.79
CA SER A 369 11.03 -21.37 -20.38
C SER A 369 10.26 -20.82 -21.59
N LEU A 370 8.94 -20.96 -21.55
CA LEU A 370 8.00 -20.44 -22.54
C LEU A 370 7.10 -19.41 -21.86
N LEU A 371 7.09 -18.16 -22.34
CA LEU A 371 6.04 -17.20 -22.02
C LEU A 371 4.99 -17.27 -23.14
N PRO A 372 3.84 -17.94 -22.91
CA PRO A 372 2.83 -18.09 -23.94
C PRO A 372 2.05 -16.80 -24.17
N THR A 373 1.22 -16.74 -25.21
CA THR A 373 0.27 -15.63 -25.41
C THR A 373 -0.70 -15.49 -24.24
N GLU A 374 -1.16 -16.62 -23.69
CA GLU A 374 -1.98 -16.67 -22.48
C GLU A 374 -1.14 -16.76 -21.21
N TYR A 375 -0.35 -15.72 -20.96
CA TYR A 375 0.53 -15.61 -19.78
C TYR A 375 -0.19 -15.15 -18.50
N TYR A 376 -1.46 -14.71 -18.57
CA TYR A 376 -2.26 -14.29 -17.41
C TYR A 376 -3.74 -14.70 -17.52
N GLN A 377 -4.16 -15.77 -16.86
CA GLN A 377 -5.57 -16.19 -16.86
C GLN A 377 -5.81 -17.08 -15.65
N GLU A 378 -7.03 -17.09 -15.16
CA GLU A 378 -7.48 -18.12 -14.23
C GLU A 378 -7.91 -19.37 -15.00
N GLY A 379 -7.45 -20.54 -14.54
CA GLY A 379 -7.92 -21.82 -15.04
C GLY A 379 -7.55 -22.13 -16.50
N ALA A 380 -8.32 -23.06 -17.06
CA ALA A 380 -8.11 -23.63 -18.39
C ALA A 380 -8.90 -22.88 -19.47
N THR A 381 -8.27 -22.73 -20.62
CA THR A 381 -8.84 -22.16 -21.85
C THR A 381 -8.60 -23.14 -23.00
N ALA A 382 -9.21 -22.89 -24.16
CA ALA A 382 -8.91 -23.63 -25.38
C ALA A 382 -7.41 -23.63 -25.71
N TYR A 383 -6.77 -22.46 -25.64
CA TYR A 383 -5.32 -22.29 -25.89
C TYR A 383 -4.50 -23.06 -24.85
N ARG A 384 -4.74 -22.83 -23.54
CA ARG A 384 -3.94 -23.47 -22.47
C ARG A 384 -4.09 -24.98 -22.44
N THR A 385 -5.29 -25.49 -22.71
CA THR A 385 -5.55 -26.93 -22.80
C THR A 385 -4.82 -27.55 -24.00
N ALA A 386 -4.85 -26.88 -25.16
CA ALA A 386 -4.12 -27.35 -26.34
C ALA A 386 -2.60 -27.27 -26.12
N LEU A 387 -2.11 -26.20 -25.51
CA LEU A 387 -0.69 -26.01 -25.19
C LEU A 387 -0.22 -27.09 -24.22
N ALA A 388 -0.96 -27.33 -23.14
CA ALA A 388 -0.66 -28.37 -22.15
C ALA A 388 -0.49 -29.76 -22.77
N ARG A 389 -1.34 -30.11 -23.74
CA ARG A 389 -1.28 -31.40 -24.45
C ARG A 389 -0.09 -31.51 -25.41
N ALA A 390 0.31 -30.39 -26.03
CA ALA A 390 1.34 -30.37 -27.06
C ALA A 390 2.75 -30.13 -26.53
N LEU A 391 2.89 -29.46 -25.38
CA LEU A 391 4.17 -29.03 -24.85
C LEU A 391 4.94 -30.18 -24.18
N ASP A 392 6.24 -30.27 -24.44
CA ASP A 392 7.16 -31.28 -23.89
C ASP A 392 7.37 -31.08 -22.38
N THR A 393 7.72 -32.14 -21.63
CA THR A 393 8.00 -32.07 -20.19
C THR A 393 9.28 -31.31 -19.86
N ARG A 394 10.16 -31.08 -20.85
CA ARG A 394 11.40 -30.29 -20.73
C ARG A 394 11.18 -28.79 -20.76
N VAL A 395 9.94 -28.32 -20.94
CA VAL A 395 9.60 -26.89 -21.02
C VAL A 395 8.88 -26.45 -19.76
N GLU A 396 9.34 -25.35 -19.18
CA GLU A 396 8.68 -24.64 -18.09
C GLU A 396 7.82 -23.52 -18.66
N VAL A 397 6.72 -23.18 -18.00
CA VAL A 397 5.79 -22.14 -18.49
C VAL A 397 5.85 -20.92 -17.59
N ALA A 398 6.19 -19.77 -18.17
CA ALA A 398 6.14 -18.50 -17.47
C ALA A 398 4.71 -17.93 -17.46
N TRP A 399 4.34 -17.29 -16.36
CA TRP A 399 3.04 -16.65 -16.17
C TRP A 399 3.17 -15.46 -15.20
N THR A 400 2.22 -14.53 -15.23
CA THR A 400 2.20 -13.35 -14.34
C THR A 400 1.17 -13.44 -13.22
N GLY A 401 0.44 -14.55 -13.12
CA GLY A 401 -0.68 -14.75 -12.20
C GLY A 401 -2.03 -14.71 -12.92
N VAL A 402 -3.11 -14.42 -12.18
CA VAL A 402 -4.48 -14.27 -12.75
C VAL A 402 -4.73 -12.91 -13.42
N GLY A 403 -3.70 -12.06 -13.47
CA GLY A 403 -3.72 -10.75 -14.12
C GLY A 403 -2.33 -10.39 -14.64
N VAL A 404 -2.25 -9.33 -15.46
CA VAL A 404 -0.95 -8.80 -15.92
C VAL A 404 -0.17 -8.23 -14.73
N VAL A 405 -0.82 -7.42 -13.90
CA VAL A 405 -0.28 -6.89 -12.64
C VAL A 405 -1.26 -7.27 -11.51
N PRO A 406 -1.24 -8.51 -11.02
CA PRO A 406 -2.24 -8.95 -10.05
C PRO A 406 -1.91 -8.38 -8.66
N ARG A 407 -2.96 -7.91 -7.96
CA ARG A 407 -2.86 -7.49 -6.55
C ARG A 407 -2.36 -8.62 -5.66
N THR A 408 -2.86 -9.83 -5.90
CA THR A 408 -2.52 -11.03 -5.14
C THR A 408 -2.18 -12.20 -6.05
N ILE A 409 -1.32 -13.09 -5.56
CA ILE A 409 -1.14 -14.43 -6.13
C ILE A 409 -1.17 -15.43 -4.97
N THR A 410 -2.12 -16.35 -5.02
CA THR A 410 -2.34 -17.37 -3.99
C THR A 410 -1.77 -18.71 -4.42
N GLY A 411 -1.54 -19.61 -3.46
CA GLY A 411 -1.16 -21.00 -3.74
C GLY A 411 -2.24 -21.74 -4.52
N LYS A 412 -3.53 -21.39 -4.31
CA LYS A 412 -4.66 -21.95 -5.05
C LYS A 412 -4.60 -21.57 -6.54
N GLU A 413 -4.38 -20.29 -6.83
CA GLU A 413 -4.26 -19.80 -8.21
C GLU A 413 -3.06 -20.43 -8.92
N LEU A 414 -1.90 -20.52 -8.24
CA LEU A 414 -0.72 -21.21 -8.77
C LEU A 414 -1.02 -22.67 -9.09
N ALA A 415 -1.67 -23.40 -8.18
CA ALA A 415 -2.05 -24.79 -8.40
C ALA A 415 -3.06 -24.94 -9.56
N GLY A 416 -4.01 -24.02 -9.65
CA GLY A 416 -5.01 -23.97 -10.74
C GLY A 416 -4.36 -23.74 -12.10
N ALA A 417 -3.46 -22.76 -12.21
CA ALA A 417 -2.72 -22.50 -13.44
C ALA A 417 -1.84 -23.68 -13.84
N ARG A 418 -1.15 -24.30 -12.87
CA ARG A 418 -0.34 -25.50 -13.11
C ARG A 418 -1.21 -26.66 -13.63
N SER A 419 -2.40 -26.85 -13.07
CA SER A 419 -3.35 -27.85 -13.56
C SER A 419 -3.82 -27.55 -14.98
N ALA A 420 -4.16 -26.29 -15.29
CA ALA A 420 -4.59 -25.86 -16.62
C ALA A 420 -3.52 -26.05 -17.69
N LEU A 421 -2.24 -25.99 -17.29
CA LEU A 421 -1.08 -26.15 -18.15
C LEU A 421 -0.51 -27.58 -18.12
N GLY A 422 -1.25 -28.58 -17.62
CA GLY A 422 -0.83 -29.99 -17.69
C GLY A 422 0.28 -30.36 -16.71
N GLN A 423 0.26 -29.76 -15.52
CA GLN A 423 1.25 -29.95 -14.45
C GLN A 423 2.69 -29.53 -14.80
N LYS A 424 2.87 -28.66 -15.79
CA LYS A 424 4.20 -28.10 -16.12
C LYS A 424 4.74 -27.23 -14.97
N PRO A 425 6.05 -27.23 -14.71
CA PRO A 425 6.64 -26.28 -13.77
C PRO A 425 6.37 -24.84 -14.22
N LEU A 426 5.99 -23.99 -13.27
CA LEU A 426 5.63 -22.60 -13.54
C LEU A 426 6.70 -21.62 -13.08
N ILE A 427 7.08 -20.69 -13.96
CA ILE A 427 7.89 -19.53 -13.61
C ILE A 427 6.95 -18.36 -13.34
N THR A 428 6.87 -17.92 -12.09
CA THR A 428 6.13 -16.71 -11.74
C THR A 428 6.97 -15.49 -12.12
N MET A 429 6.61 -14.86 -13.24
CA MET A 429 7.17 -13.59 -13.72
C MET A 429 6.29 -12.46 -13.21
N ASP A 430 6.70 -11.85 -12.12
CA ASP A 430 5.90 -10.87 -11.43
C ASP A 430 6.10 -9.47 -11.99
N ASN A 431 5.05 -8.84 -12.50
CA ASN A 431 5.10 -7.46 -12.99
C ASN A 431 5.08 -6.44 -11.84
N TYR A 432 6.11 -6.50 -11.01
CA TYR A 432 6.41 -5.52 -9.98
C TYR A 432 7.92 -5.50 -9.73
N PRO A 433 8.57 -4.32 -9.65
CA PRO A 433 8.02 -2.96 -9.64
C PRO A 433 7.79 -2.29 -11.01
N VAL A 434 7.80 -3.00 -12.13
CA VAL A 434 7.68 -2.39 -13.48
C VAL A 434 6.59 -1.29 -13.60
N ASN A 435 6.96 -0.16 -14.20
CA ASN A 435 6.16 1.07 -14.28
C ASN A 435 6.01 1.64 -15.71
N ASP A 436 6.39 0.89 -16.75
CA ASP A 436 6.28 1.33 -18.14
C ASP A 436 4.85 1.65 -18.60
N TRP A 437 3.86 0.97 -18.01
CA TRP A 437 2.43 1.19 -18.24
C TRP A 437 1.85 2.42 -17.50
N ASP A 438 2.55 2.94 -16.49
CA ASP A 438 2.21 4.18 -15.78
C ASP A 438 3.49 4.99 -15.52
N PRO A 439 4.12 5.55 -16.58
CA PRO A 439 5.44 6.16 -16.50
C PRO A 439 5.47 7.43 -15.65
N GLY A 440 4.29 7.93 -15.24
CA GLY A 440 4.21 9.03 -14.28
C GLY A 440 4.45 8.61 -12.84
N ARG A 441 4.53 7.32 -12.54
CA ARG A 441 4.76 6.79 -11.18
C ARG A 441 6.05 5.99 -11.11
N ILE A 442 6.64 6.00 -9.92
CA ILE A 442 7.66 5.04 -9.49
C ILE A 442 7.06 4.23 -8.35
N PHE A 443 7.31 2.92 -8.34
CA PHE A 443 6.72 2.01 -7.35
C PHE A 443 7.80 1.58 -6.35
N LEU A 444 7.96 2.34 -5.27
CA LEU A 444 9.01 2.11 -4.27
C LEU A 444 8.53 1.34 -3.04
N GLY A 445 7.33 0.76 -3.09
CA GLY A 445 6.77 -0.04 -2.00
C GLY A 445 7.44 -1.41 -1.78
N PRO A 446 7.11 -2.09 -0.66
CA PRO A 446 7.52 -3.48 -0.48
C PRO A 446 6.72 -4.43 -1.37
N TYR A 447 7.35 -5.54 -1.71
CA TYR A 447 6.71 -6.70 -2.32
C TYR A 447 5.57 -7.23 -1.44
N ALA A 448 4.38 -7.45 -2.01
CA ALA A 448 3.17 -7.77 -1.24
C ALA A 448 2.17 -8.63 -2.03
N GLY A 449 1.22 -9.22 -1.30
CA GLY A 449 0.09 -9.95 -1.89
C GLY A 449 0.40 -11.36 -2.42
N ARG A 450 1.63 -11.87 -2.26
CA ARG A 450 1.99 -13.24 -2.66
C ARG A 450 1.96 -14.14 -1.44
N GLU A 451 1.24 -15.26 -1.51
CA GLU A 451 1.26 -16.26 -0.45
C GLU A 451 2.61 -17.02 -0.45
N PRO A 452 3.08 -17.54 0.71
CA PRO A 452 4.33 -18.30 0.76
C PRO A 452 4.41 -19.51 -0.17
N ALA A 453 3.25 -20.11 -0.50
CA ALA A 453 3.15 -21.19 -1.47
C ALA A 453 3.57 -20.78 -2.89
N VAL A 454 3.53 -19.48 -3.23
CA VAL A 454 3.98 -19.00 -4.54
C VAL A 454 5.50 -19.11 -4.66
N ALA A 455 6.25 -18.67 -3.65
CA ALA A 455 7.71 -18.76 -3.66
C ALA A 455 8.20 -20.22 -3.69
N GLY A 456 7.63 -21.09 -2.84
CA GLY A 456 8.05 -22.49 -2.78
C GLY A 456 7.44 -23.40 -3.86
N GLY A 457 6.35 -22.97 -4.52
CA GLY A 457 5.64 -23.75 -5.53
C GLY A 457 6.03 -23.42 -6.98
N SER A 458 6.70 -22.29 -7.20
CA SER A 458 7.19 -21.87 -8.51
C SER A 458 8.55 -22.50 -8.81
N ALA A 459 8.79 -22.86 -10.08
CA ALA A 459 10.11 -23.25 -10.57
C ALA A 459 11.11 -22.09 -10.48
N ALA A 460 10.62 -20.87 -10.74
CA ALA A 460 11.33 -19.62 -10.50
C ALA A 460 10.37 -18.51 -10.10
N LEU A 461 10.83 -17.59 -9.25
CA LEU A 461 10.14 -16.35 -8.90
C LEU A 461 10.99 -15.14 -9.35
N LEU A 462 10.56 -14.46 -10.40
CA LEU A 462 11.30 -13.35 -11.02
C LEU A 462 10.49 -12.06 -10.96
N ALA A 463 11.02 -11.03 -10.32
CA ALA A 463 10.39 -9.71 -10.25
C ALA A 463 10.83 -8.83 -11.44
N ASN A 464 9.88 -8.22 -12.14
CA ASN A 464 10.12 -7.38 -13.32
C ASN A 464 10.45 -5.94 -12.89
N ALA A 465 11.66 -5.48 -13.19
CA ALA A 465 12.18 -4.20 -12.72
C ALA A 465 11.54 -2.98 -13.42
N MET A 466 11.75 -1.77 -12.88
CA MET A 466 11.44 -0.51 -13.56
C MET A 466 12.57 -0.13 -14.53
N GLN A 467 12.30 0.85 -15.39
CA GLN A 467 13.33 1.51 -16.20
C GLN A 467 14.41 2.18 -15.33
N GLN A 468 14.09 2.56 -14.09
CA GLN A 468 15.01 3.16 -13.12
C GLN A 468 15.78 2.06 -12.33
N PRO A 469 17.04 1.73 -12.68
CA PRO A 469 17.74 0.57 -12.10
C PRO A 469 18.07 0.73 -10.63
N VAL A 470 18.52 1.92 -10.20
CA VAL A 470 18.90 2.15 -8.80
C VAL A 470 17.65 2.18 -7.93
N LEU A 471 16.60 2.89 -8.34
CA LEU A 471 15.33 2.95 -7.61
C LEU A 471 14.62 1.59 -7.52
N SER A 472 14.73 0.75 -8.55
CA SER A 472 14.20 -0.62 -8.54
C SER A 472 14.76 -1.46 -7.40
N ARG A 473 15.93 -1.13 -6.84
CA ARG A 473 16.55 -1.93 -5.78
C ARG A 473 15.72 -1.95 -4.49
N ILE A 474 14.93 -0.92 -4.18
CA ILE A 474 14.07 -0.93 -2.99
C ILE A 474 13.06 -2.09 -3.06
N PRO A 475 12.12 -2.11 -4.02
CA PRO A 475 11.16 -3.21 -4.14
C PRO A 475 11.84 -4.56 -4.43
N LEU A 476 12.89 -4.60 -5.26
CA LEU A 476 13.59 -5.86 -5.59
C LEU A 476 14.34 -6.47 -4.39
N PHE A 477 14.83 -5.66 -3.46
CA PHE A 477 15.40 -6.14 -2.20
C PHE A 477 14.33 -6.87 -1.39
N THR A 478 13.15 -6.26 -1.27
CA THR A 478 12.05 -6.86 -0.52
C THR A 478 11.49 -8.11 -1.19
N ALA A 479 11.52 -8.18 -2.52
CA ALA A 479 11.18 -9.39 -3.28
C ALA A 479 12.21 -10.51 -3.04
N ALA A 480 13.51 -10.19 -2.97
CA ALA A 480 14.56 -11.14 -2.62
C ALA A 480 14.39 -11.71 -1.20
N ASP A 481 14.02 -10.85 -0.24
CA ASP A 481 13.73 -11.24 1.13
C ASP A 481 12.53 -12.20 1.22
N PHE A 482 11.43 -11.87 0.54
CA PHE A 482 10.26 -12.74 0.42
C PHE A 482 10.59 -14.08 -0.27
N ALA A 483 11.31 -14.05 -1.40
CA ALA A 483 11.67 -15.25 -2.15
C ALA A 483 12.56 -16.20 -1.34
N TRP A 484 13.38 -15.65 -0.44
CA TRP A 484 14.23 -16.43 0.45
C TRP A 484 13.47 -17.03 1.64
N ASN A 485 12.75 -16.21 2.41
CA ASN A 485 12.00 -16.64 3.60
C ASN A 485 10.58 -16.03 3.62
N PRO A 486 9.64 -16.59 2.84
CA PRO A 486 8.31 -16.01 2.69
C PRO A 486 7.45 -16.15 3.95
N ARG A 487 7.73 -17.14 4.82
CA ARG A 487 7.02 -17.33 6.10
C ARG A 487 7.50 -16.35 7.17
N GLY A 488 8.79 -16.00 7.15
CA GLY A 488 9.38 -15.02 8.05
C GLY A 488 9.39 -13.59 7.50
N TYR A 489 8.89 -13.37 6.29
CA TYR A 489 8.90 -12.07 5.61
C TYR A 489 8.09 -11.03 6.39
N ARG A 490 8.72 -9.90 6.69
CA ARG A 490 8.10 -8.75 7.38
C ARG A 490 8.26 -7.52 6.49
N ALA A 491 7.24 -7.24 5.67
CA ALA A 491 7.30 -6.23 4.61
C ALA A 491 7.82 -4.85 5.07
N GLY A 492 7.35 -4.36 6.22
CA GLY A 492 7.80 -3.07 6.77
C GLY A 492 9.29 -3.05 7.15
N GLU A 493 9.77 -4.07 7.86
CA GLU A 493 11.19 -4.17 8.23
C GLU A 493 12.10 -4.35 6.99
N SER A 494 11.63 -5.15 6.02
CA SER A 494 12.33 -5.40 4.76
C SER A 494 12.48 -4.11 3.93
N TRP A 495 11.40 -3.31 3.86
CA TRP A 495 11.39 -2.03 3.16
C TRP A 495 12.33 -1.00 3.80
N GLN A 496 12.33 -0.89 5.13
CA GLN A 496 13.26 -0.02 5.86
C GLN A 496 14.72 -0.42 5.63
N ALA A 497 15.00 -1.72 5.59
CA ALA A 497 16.33 -2.23 5.27
C ALA A 497 16.75 -1.91 3.83
N ALA A 498 15.82 -1.99 2.87
CA ALA A 498 16.05 -1.65 1.48
C ALA A 498 16.35 -0.14 1.28
N VAL A 499 15.60 0.74 1.97
CA VAL A 499 15.86 2.19 1.98
C VAL A 499 17.25 2.50 2.54
N ARG A 500 17.68 1.79 3.59
CA ARG A 500 19.04 1.92 4.16
C ARG A 500 20.12 1.42 3.22
N ASP A 501 19.89 0.28 2.56
CA ASP A 501 20.84 -0.27 1.58
C ASP A 501 21.09 0.69 0.41
N LEU A 502 20.08 1.47 0.02
CA LEU A 502 20.20 2.50 -1.01
C LEU A 502 20.91 3.77 -0.53
N SER A 503 20.59 4.27 0.66
CA SER A 503 21.02 5.59 1.17
C SER A 503 22.40 5.60 1.86
N GLY A 504 23.02 4.44 2.06
CA GLY A 504 24.35 4.36 2.68
C GLY A 504 24.34 4.78 4.16
N SER A 505 25.37 5.49 4.60
CA SER A 505 25.58 5.84 6.02
C SER A 505 25.17 7.26 6.40
N ASP A 506 24.80 8.13 5.44
CA ASP A 506 24.36 9.50 5.74
C ASP A 506 22.89 9.49 6.22
N PRO A 507 22.60 9.87 7.48
CA PRO A 507 21.24 9.93 7.98
C PRO A 507 20.34 10.89 7.19
N ARG A 508 20.88 11.98 6.63
CA ARG A 508 20.11 12.97 5.87
C ARG A 508 19.68 12.44 4.51
N GLU A 509 20.57 11.71 3.85
CA GLU A 509 20.27 11.00 2.60
C GLU A 509 19.21 9.92 2.88
N ARG A 510 19.36 9.17 3.97
CA ARG A 510 18.38 8.16 4.39
C ARG A 510 16.99 8.72 4.63
N GLU A 511 16.87 9.83 5.37
CA GLU A 511 15.58 10.52 5.56
C GLU A 511 14.94 10.92 4.21
N ALA A 512 15.73 11.45 3.29
CA ALA A 512 15.24 11.90 1.99
C ALA A 512 14.84 10.72 1.08
N VAL A 513 15.60 9.63 1.04
CA VAL A 513 15.20 8.39 0.33
C VAL A 513 13.93 7.83 0.95
N ALA A 514 13.82 7.82 2.29
CA ALA A 514 12.64 7.33 2.99
C ALA A 514 11.40 8.19 2.70
N ALA A 515 11.55 9.51 2.60
CA ALA A 515 10.48 10.42 2.19
C ALA A 515 10.05 10.19 0.73
N LEU A 516 11.01 10.05 -0.19
CA LEU A 516 10.71 9.74 -1.60
C LEU A 516 9.97 8.40 -1.71
N ALA A 517 10.52 7.35 -1.12
CA ALA A 517 9.93 6.01 -1.16
C ALA A 517 8.57 5.95 -0.46
N GLY A 518 8.41 6.63 0.69
CA GLY A 518 7.18 6.64 1.46
C GLY A 518 6.01 7.37 0.79
N ASN A 519 6.30 8.36 -0.05
CA ASN A 519 5.29 9.09 -0.86
C ASN A 519 5.14 8.51 -2.28
N THR A 520 5.76 7.36 -2.56
CA THR A 520 5.64 6.60 -3.82
C THR A 520 5.51 5.10 -3.55
N VAL A 521 4.96 4.76 -2.38
CA VAL A 521 4.89 3.39 -1.85
C VAL A 521 3.71 2.63 -2.49
N SER A 522 2.67 3.36 -2.88
CA SER A 522 1.47 2.79 -3.52
C SER A 522 1.79 2.22 -4.90
N SER A 523 1.19 1.06 -5.21
CA SER A 523 1.39 0.34 -6.46
C SER A 523 0.23 -0.59 -6.80
N GLY A 524 0.34 -1.30 -7.92
CA GLY A 524 -0.59 -2.37 -8.29
C GLY A 524 -0.75 -3.46 -7.22
N LEU A 525 0.23 -3.65 -6.32
CA LEU A 525 0.16 -4.67 -5.26
C LEU A 525 -0.51 -4.19 -3.99
N LYS A 526 -0.30 -2.92 -3.63
CA LYS A 526 -0.77 -2.33 -2.37
C LYS A 526 -1.06 -0.85 -2.57
N GLN A 527 -2.29 -0.44 -2.25
CA GLN A 527 -2.79 0.93 -2.44
C GLN A 527 -2.68 1.79 -1.17
N GLU A 528 -1.70 1.49 -0.31
CA GLU A 528 -1.41 2.33 0.84
C GLU A 528 -0.56 3.52 0.38
N GLU A 529 -0.95 4.73 0.73
CA GLU A 529 -0.31 5.97 0.28
C GLU A 529 0.18 6.77 1.48
N SER A 530 1.46 7.18 1.47
CA SER A 530 2.04 8.08 2.48
C SER A 530 1.74 7.66 3.94
N GLY A 531 1.79 6.36 4.23
CA GLY A 531 1.37 5.79 5.52
C GLY A 531 2.06 6.40 6.74
N TYR A 532 3.29 6.88 6.58
CA TYR A 532 4.06 7.55 7.65
C TYR A 532 3.57 8.98 7.94
N LEU A 533 2.99 9.69 6.96
CA LEU A 533 2.46 11.04 7.14
C LEU A 533 1.08 11.03 7.81
N LYS A 534 0.27 10.00 7.55
CA LYS A 534 -1.08 9.88 8.13
C LYS A 534 -1.10 10.05 9.67
N PRO A 535 -0.31 9.32 10.48
CA PRO A 535 -0.29 9.49 11.93
C PRO A 535 0.22 10.87 12.34
N LEU A 536 1.17 11.47 11.60
CA LEU A 536 1.66 12.83 11.88
C LEU A 536 0.57 13.89 11.65
N VAL A 537 -0.22 13.73 10.58
CA VAL A 537 -1.38 14.58 10.28
C VAL A 537 -2.48 14.42 11.35
N GLU A 538 -2.79 13.19 11.75
CA GLU A 538 -3.75 12.91 12.82
C GLU A 538 -3.31 13.52 14.16
N GLN A 539 -2.04 13.33 14.54
CA GLN A 539 -1.45 13.91 15.75
C GLN A 539 -1.47 15.44 15.70
N PHE A 540 -1.15 16.03 14.55
CA PHE A 540 -1.21 17.49 14.36
C PHE A 540 -2.62 18.03 14.63
N TRP A 541 -3.65 17.47 14.01
CA TRP A 541 -5.03 17.94 14.21
C TRP A 541 -5.50 17.74 15.65
N LYS A 542 -5.09 16.64 16.30
CA LYS A 542 -5.40 16.38 17.72
C LYS A 542 -4.73 17.39 18.65
N ALA A 543 -3.42 17.63 18.48
CA ALA A 543 -2.67 18.59 19.28
C ALA A 543 -3.21 20.02 19.08
N ARG A 544 -3.56 20.37 17.84
CA ARG A 544 -4.16 21.66 17.52
C ARG A 544 -5.51 21.87 18.20
N ALA A 545 -6.38 20.86 18.20
CA ALA A 545 -7.69 20.94 18.87
C ALA A 545 -7.56 21.09 20.40
N ALA A 546 -6.45 20.61 20.99
CA ALA A 546 -6.13 20.80 22.40
C ALA A 546 -5.48 22.16 22.71
N GLY A 547 -5.18 22.98 21.69
CA GLY A 547 -4.51 24.27 21.86
C GLY A 547 -3.02 24.16 22.18
N ASP A 548 -2.36 23.08 21.78
CA ASP A 548 -0.92 22.88 21.99
C ASP A 548 -0.10 23.84 21.10
N PRO A 549 0.76 24.71 21.67
CA PRO A 549 1.61 25.61 20.89
C PRO A 549 2.67 24.89 20.06
N ALA A 550 3.04 23.65 20.40
CA ALA A 550 3.96 22.79 19.64
C ALA A 550 3.24 21.95 18.57
N ALA A 551 1.93 22.13 18.37
CA ALA A 551 1.19 21.40 17.35
C ALA A 551 1.83 21.62 15.96
N GLY A 552 2.27 20.51 15.35
CA GLY A 552 2.77 20.50 13.98
C GLY A 552 4.28 20.51 13.82
N THR A 553 5.07 20.55 14.90
CA THR A 553 6.54 20.52 14.81
C THR A 553 7.06 19.30 14.03
N GLU A 554 6.62 18.09 14.35
CA GLU A 554 7.06 16.88 13.65
C GLU A 554 6.51 16.78 12.22
N LEU A 555 5.27 17.19 12.00
CA LEU A 555 4.67 17.23 10.66
C LEU A 555 5.42 18.24 9.75
N ARG A 556 5.78 19.41 10.29
CA ARG A 556 6.57 20.41 9.57
C ARG A 556 7.95 19.88 9.21
N LYS A 557 8.63 19.16 10.13
CA LYS A 557 9.92 18.51 9.84
C LYS A 557 9.81 17.51 8.69
N ALA A 558 8.76 16.69 8.66
CA ALA A 558 8.53 15.76 7.55
C ALA A 558 8.35 16.49 6.20
N PHE A 559 7.61 17.60 6.19
CA PHE A 559 7.48 18.44 4.99
C PHE A 559 8.80 19.12 4.58
N THR A 560 9.66 19.48 5.54
CA THR A 560 11.01 19.99 5.27
C THR A 560 11.89 18.95 4.60
N VAL A 561 11.88 17.70 5.06
CA VAL A 561 12.59 16.61 4.38
C VAL A 561 12.10 16.47 2.94
N MET A 562 10.78 16.48 2.72
CA MET A 562 10.19 16.42 1.38
C MET A 562 10.68 17.57 0.49
N ARG A 563 10.60 18.82 0.97
CA ARG A 563 11.08 20.04 0.27
C ARG A 563 12.56 19.96 -0.11
N GLU A 564 13.37 19.39 0.75
CA GLU A 564 14.83 19.33 0.57
C GLU A 564 15.30 18.10 -0.22
N THR A 565 14.40 17.18 -0.58
CA THR A 565 14.73 15.93 -1.29
C THR A 565 15.64 16.16 -2.52
N PRO A 566 15.35 17.10 -3.44
CA PRO A 566 16.23 17.32 -4.60
C PRO A 566 17.66 17.73 -4.24
N ALA A 567 17.83 18.51 -3.16
CA ALA A 567 19.13 18.96 -2.70
C ALA A 567 19.88 17.88 -1.92
N ARG A 568 19.14 16.97 -1.25
CA ARG A 568 19.70 15.88 -0.45
C ARG A 568 20.05 14.64 -1.28
N LEU A 569 19.39 14.41 -2.41
CA LEU A 569 19.52 13.20 -3.24
C LEU A 569 20.06 13.50 -4.65
N THR A 570 21.13 14.28 -4.75
CA THR A 570 21.70 14.67 -6.05
C THR A 570 22.16 13.47 -6.89
N SER A 571 22.58 12.39 -6.24
CA SER A 571 22.98 11.10 -6.84
C SER A 571 21.83 10.39 -7.58
N LEU A 572 20.58 10.71 -7.27
CA LEU A 572 19.38 10.12 -7.86
C LEU A 572 18.67 11.07 -8.84
N SER A 573 19.24 12.25 -9.14
CA SER A 573 18.62 13.25 -10.01
C SER A 573 18.23 12.69 -11.38
N ASP A 574 19.09 11.84 -11.96
CA ASP A 574 18.87 11.28 -13.29
C ASP A 574 17.70 10.27 -13.33
N GLU A 575 17.45 9.55 -12.24
CA GLU A 575 16.35 8.56 -12.16
C GLU A 575 15.08 9.11 -11.52
N ALA A 576 15.19 10.02 -10.55
CA ALA A 576 14.11 10.45 -9.67
C ALA A 576 13.74 11.94 -9.80
N GLY A 577 14.50 12.74 -10.56
CA GLY A 577 14.39 14.20 -10.60
C GLY A 577 12.96 14.75 -10.68
N PRO A 578 12.15 14.34 -11.67
CA PRO A 578 10.76 14.78 -11.78
C PRO A 578 9.90 14.49 -10.54
N TRP A 579 10.06 13.32 -9.92
CA TRP A 579 9.32 12.93 -8.70
C TRP A 579 9.82 13.69 -7.48
N MET A 580 11.13 13.90 -7.35
CA MET A 580 11.71 14.68 -6.25
C MET A 580 11.29 16.15 -6.30
N GLU A 581 11.24 16.75 -7.49
CA GLU A 581 10.75 18.11 -7.68
C GLU A 581 9.26 18.21 -7.32
N ARG A 582 8.46 17.25 -7.76
CA ARG A 582 7.04 17.19 -7.40
C ARG A 582 6.83 17.03 -5.89
N LEU A 583 7.61 16.15 -5.26
CA LEU A 583 7.61 15.94 -3.81
C LEU A 583 8.05 17.21 -3.06
N SER A 584 9.04 17.91 -3.59
CA SER A 584 9.53 19.16 -3.00
C SER A 584 8.45 20.24 -2.95
N ARG A 585 7.67 20.40 -4.03
CA ARG A 585 6.52 21.32 -4.06
C ARG A 585 5.45 20.96 -3.05
N TYR A 586 5.16 19.67 -2.87
CA TYR A 586 4.27 19.21 -1.81
C TYR A 586 4.83 19.49 -0.42
N GLY A 587 6.13 19.30 -0.20
CA GLY A 587 6.82 19.69 1.03
C GLY A 587 6.69 21.17 1.33
N ALA A 588 6.97 22.04 0.35
CA ALA A 588 6.81 23.49 0.49
C ALA A 588 5.36 23.90 0.81
N ALA A 589 4.38 23.33 0.10
CA ALA A 589 2.96 23.58 0.39
C ALA A 589 2.55 23.07 1.79
N GLY A 590 3.09 21.93 2.22
CA GLY A 590 2.84 21.36 3.54
C GLY A 590 3.40 22.22 4.67
N GLU A 591 4.63 22.74 4.52
CA GLU A 591 5.21 23.70 5.46
C GLU A 591 4.34 24.95 5.57
N LEU A 592 3.97 25.56 4.44
CA LEU A 592 3.11 26.74 4.39
C LEU A 592 1.75 26.48 5.05
N ALA A 593 1.16 25.30 4.84
CA ALA A 593 -0.09 24.91 5.48
C ALA A 593 0.04 24.83 7.01
N VAL A 594 1.14 24.28 7.54
CA VAL A 594 1.39 24.29 8.99
C VAL A 594 1.61 25.73 9.48
N ASP A 595 2.39 26.54 8.76
CA ASP A 595 2.72 27.92 9.13
C ASP A 595 1.45 28.80 9.21
N VAL A 596 0.51 28.65 8.25
CA VAL A 596 -0.81 29.31 8.28
C VAL A 596 -1.56 28.95 9.56
N LEU A 597 -1.71 27.66 9.86
CA LEU A 597 -2.52 27.19 10.98
C LEU A 597 -1.89 27.56 12.33
N GLN A 598 -0.56 27.61 12.41
CA GLN A 598 0.15 28.07 13.61
C GLN A 598 0.05 29.58 13.80
N ALA A 599 0.15 30.39 12.73
CA ALA A 599 -0.04 31.83 12.82
C ALA A 599 -1.47 32.18 13.30
N GLN A 600 -2.47 31.48 12.78
CA GLN A 600 -3.86 31.60 13.23
C GLN A 600 -4.05 31.25 14.70
N ALA A 601 -3.38 30.19 15.18
CA ALA A 601 -3.42 29.80 16.60
C ALA A 601 -2.83 30.88 17.52
N ARG A 602 -1.84 31.65 17.04
CA ARG A 602 -1.28 32.79 17.77
C ARG A 602 -2.08 34.09 17.61
N GLY A 603 -3.12 34.09 16.76
CA GLY A 603 -3.86 35.30 16.42
C GLY A 603 -3.09 36.29 15.53
N ASP A 604 -1.97 35.85 14.92
CA ASP A 604 -1.14 36.69 14.05
C ASP A 604 -1.72 36.70 12.63
N GLY A 605 -2.64 37.64 12.38
CA GLY A 605 -3.34 37.74 11.10
C GLY A 605 -2.46 38.17 9.94
N ALA A 606 -1.41 38.97 10.19
CA ALA A 606 -0.47 39.37 9.14
C ALA A 606 0.34 38.17 8.64
N ALA A 607 0.92 37.39 9.55
CA ALA A 607 1.65 36.18 9.20
C ALA A 607 0.72 35.11 8.59
N ALA A 608 -0.48 34.93 9.15
CA ALA A 608 -1.45 33.96 8.62
C ALA A 608 -1.88 34.31 7.19
N TRP A 609 -2.13 35.59 6.90
CA TRP A 609 -2.52 36.04 5.57
C TRP A 609 -1.39 35.90 4.55
N GLN A 610 -0.16 36.30 4.91
CA GLN A 610 1.00 36.13 4.05
C GLN A 610 1.23 34.65 3.71
N ALA A 611 1.21 33.76 4.70
CA ALA A 611 1.38 32.33 4.49
C ALA A 611 0.21 31.72 3.69
N SER A 612 -1.02 32.20 3.87
CA SER A 612 -2.20 31.71 3.14
C SER A 612 -2.12 32.05 1.65
N ARG A 613 -1.61 33.23 1.31
CA ARG A 613 -1.34 33.61 -0.09
C ARG A 613 -0.29 32.72 -0.71
N ALA A 614 0.84 32.53 -0.03
CA ALA A 614 1.91 31.64 -0.49
C ALA A 614 1.40 30.18 -0.65
N LEU A 615 0.58 29.70 0.28
CA LEU A 615 -0.06 28.39 0.18
C LEU A 615 -0.98 28.30 -1.04
N ALA A 616 -1.78 29.33 -1.31
CA ALA A 616 -2.65 29.37 -2.47
C ALA A 616 -1.85 29.31 -3.79
N GLU A 617 -0.73 30.03 -3.88
CA GLU A 617 0.19 29.96 -5.02
C GLU A 617 0.83 28.57 -5.16
N ALA A 618 1.34 28.00 -4.08
CA ALA A 618 1.93 26.66 -4.07
C ALA A 618 0.90 25.59 -4.49
N ARG A 619 -0.35 25.69 -4.03
CA ARG A 619 -1.44 24.79 -4.44
C ARG A 619 -1.82 24.96 -5.92
N ARG A 620 -1.77 26.16 -6.48
CA ARG A 620 -1.97 26.39 -7.92
C ARG A 620 -0.85 25.75 -8.74
N ALA A 621 0.40 25.90 -8.32
CA ALA A 621 1.55 25.25 -8.97
C ALA A 621 1.47 23.71 -8.89
N LEU A 622 0.89 23.16 -7.81
CA LEU A 622 0.60 21.74 -7.71
C LEU A 622 -0.57 21.30 -8.62
N ALA A 623 -1.53 22.17 -8.93
CA ALA A 623 -2.62 21.81 -9.84
C ALA A 623 -2.18 21.67 -11.30
N GLU A 624 -1.03 22.25 -11.67
CA GLU A 624 -0.46 22.08 -13.00
C GLU A 624 -0.06 20.61 -13.25
N PRO A 625 -0.46 20.02 -14.40
CA PRO A 625 -0.09 18.66 -14.74
C PRO A 625 1.43 18.60 -14.98
N GLY A 626 2.06 17.59 -14.41
CA GLY A 626 3.48 17.30 -14.59
C GLY A 626 3.70 15.84 -14.98
N PRO A 627 4.88 15.49 -15.51
CA PRO A 627 5.18 14.13 -15.94
C PRO A 627 5.29 13.15 -14.76
N ALA A 628 5.44 13.64 -13.53
CA ALA A 628 5.61 12.83 -12.33
C ALA A 628 4.45 12.97 -11.35
N GLN A 629 4.09 11.85 -10.74
CA GLN A 629 3.04 11.69 -9.75
C GLN A 629 3.62 11.08 -8.47
N VAL A 630 3.27 11.69 -7.34
CA VAL A 630 3.47 11.14 -5.99
C VAL A 630 2.11 10.82 -5.40
N ASP A 631 2.08 10.06 -4.32
CA ASP A 631 0.87 9.69 -3.58
C ASP A 631 0.13 10.95 -3.08
N LYS A 632 -1.19 11.01 -3.26
CA LYS A 632 -2.02 12.21 -3.01
C LYS A 632 -3.06 12.02 -1.91
N ALA A 633 -3.38 10.79 -1.55
CA ALA A 633 -4.48 10.46 -0.65
C ALA A 633 -4.31 11.03 0.77
N VAL A 634 -3.09 11.39 1.18
CA VAL A 634 -2.82 12.08 2.45
C VAL A 634 -2.52 13.56 2.23
N LEU A 635 -1.68 13.88 1.24
CA LEU A 635 -1.20 15.24 0.97
C LEU A 635 -2.32 16.19 0.51
N ASP A 636 -3.11 15.80 -0.49
CA ASP A 636 -4.16 16.68 -1.04
C ASP A 636 -5.27 16.96 -0.02
N PRO A 637 -5.80 15.96 0.73
CA PRO A 637 -6.77 16.23 1.80
C PRO A 637 -6.23 17.12 2.91
N PHE A 638 -4.95 16.97 3.29
CA PHE A 638 -4.33 17.84 4.29
C PHE A 638 -4.28 19.29 3.80
N LEU A 639 -3.75 19.54 2.60
CA LEU A 639 -3.66 20.89 2.02
C LEU A 639 -5.04 21.52 1.80
N LYS A 640 -6.02 20.72 1.35
CA LYS A 640 -7.41 21.17 1.18
C LYS A 640 -8.03 21.56 2.51
N LYS A 641 -7.84 20.76 3.56
CA LYS A 641 -8.35 21.07 4.90
C LYS A 641 -7.69 22.31 5.48
N ALA A 642 -6.37 22.43 5.39
CA ALA A 642 -5.64 23.60 5.87
C ALA A 642 -6.12 24.91 5.20
N ALA A 643 -6.33 24.88 3.89
CA ALA A 643 -6.86 26.03 3.17
C ALA A 643 -8.32 26.35 3.56
N ALA A 644 -9.17 25.33 3.74
CA ALA A 644 -10.55 25.54 4.19
C ALA A 644 -10.62 26.15 5.61
N GLU A 645 -9.76 25.70 6.53
CA GLU A 645 -9.60 26.32 7.85
C GLU A 645 -9.14 27.78 7.74
N ALA A 646 -8.27 28.10 6.78
CA ALA A 646 -7.84 29.48 6.54
C ALA A 646 -8.93 30.39 5.98
N ASP A 647 -9.71 29.91 5.03
CA ASP A 647 -10.87 30.62 4.49
C ASP A 647 -11.95 30.82 5.57
N ALA A 648 -12.12 29.85 6.45
CA ALA A 648 -13.04 29.96 7.59
C ALA A 648 -12.55 30.99 8.61
N TRP A 649 -11.26 30.97 8.96
CA TRP A 649 -10.64 31.88 9.93
C TRP A 649 -10.69 33.35 9.51
N THR A 650 -10.53 33.60 8.21
CA THR A 650 -10.66 34.93 7.60
C THR A 650 -12.12 35.37 7.41
N GLY A 651 -13.07 34.45 7.54
CA GLY A 651 -14.51 34.68 7.34
C GLY A 651 -14.96 34.67 5.88
N VAL A 652 -14.04 34.41 4.93
CA VAL A 652 -14.29 34.35 3.49
C VAL A 652 -15.25 33.22 3.10
N ALA A 653 -15.29 32.14 3.89
CA ALA A 653 -16.24 31.05 3.68
C ALA A 653 -17.72 31.48 3.82
N ARG A 654 -18.00 32.71 4.27
CA ARG A 654 -19.35 33.23 4.51
C ARG A 654 -19.78 34.19 3.42
N LYS A 655 -21.03 34.07 2.99
CA LYS A 655 -21.66 35.06 2.12
C LYS A 655 -22.11 36.25 2.99
N THR A 656 -21.51 37.42 2.79
CA THR A 656 -21.70 38.59 3.66
C THR A 656 -22.38 39.78 2.98
N GLY A 657 -22.68 39.69 1.68
CA GLY A 657 -23.38 40.74 0.93
C GLY A 657 -23.06 40.75 -0.56
N THR A 658 -23.44 41.83 -1.23
CA THR A 658 -23.14 42.08 -2.66
C THR A 658 -21.89 42.96 -2.78
N VAL A 659 -20.93 42.54 -3.62
CA VAL A 659 -19.65 43.25 -3.80
C VAL A 659 -19.71 44.16 -5.02
N THR A 660 -19.35 45.43 -4.84
CA THR A 660 -19.14 46.42 -5.92
C THR A 660 -17.70 46.89 -5.89
N LYS A 661 -17.05 46.93 -7.06
CA LYS A 661 -15.65 47.35 -7.23
C LYS A 661 -15.61 48.59 -8.11
N ASP A 662 -15.21 49.71 -7.52
CA ASP A 662 -15.03 50.99 -8.19
C ASP A 662 -13.53 51.32 -8.28
N ALA A 663 -13.17 52.34 -9.08
CA ALA A 663 -11.77 52.73 -9.29
C ALA A 663 -11.00 53.04 -7.99
N GLN A 664 -11.71 53.48 -6.94
CA GLN A 664 -11.14 53.88 -5.66
C GLN A 664 -11.78 53.20 -4.44
N SER A 665 -12.62 52.19 -4.65
CA SER A 665 -13.24 51.48 -3.53
C SER A 665 -13.62 50.03 -3.83
N TRP A 666 -13.58 49.21 -2.79
CA TRP A 666 -14.14 47.87 -2.76
C TRP A 666 -15.22 47.84 -1.67
N THR A 667 -16.48 47.82 -2.10
CA THR A 667 -17.65 47.95 -1.22
C THR A 667 -18.40 46.62 -1.12
N VAL A 668 -18.77 46.25 0.11
CA VAL A 668 -19.66 45.14 0.41
C VAL A 668 -20.95 45.72 0.97
N ARG A 669 -22.03 45.64 0.18
CA ARG A 669 -23.37 46.06 0.59
C ARG A 669 -24.08 44.91 1.29
N LEU A 670 -24.57 45.17 2.49
CA LEU A 670 -25.26 44.21 3.33
C LEU A 670 -26.73 44.10 2.91
N ASP A 671 -27.32 42.93 3.12
CA ASP A 671 -28.73 42.68 2.75
C ASP A 671 -29.73 43.42 3.67
N ALA A 672 -29.28 43.87 4.85
CA ALA A 672 -30.04 44.66 5.79
C ALA A 672 -29.10 45.50 6.68
N VAL A 673 -29.64 46.49 7.39
CA VAL A 673 -28.93 47.22 8.44
C VAL A 673 -28.72 46.30 9.63
N ARG A 674 -27.47 46.08 10.05
CA ARG A 674 -27.16 45.20 11.18
C ARG A 674 -25.87 45.59 11.89
N PRO A 675 -25.71 45.22 13.18
CA PRO A 675 -24.53 45.58 13.95
C PRO A 675 -23.30 44.83 13.43
N VAL A 676 -22.37 45.58 12.83
CA VAL A 676 -21.05 45.07 12.44
C VAL A 676 -20.17 45.11 13.67
N SER A 677 -19.72 43.95 14.13
CA SER A 677 -18.80 43.81 15.27
C SER A 677 -17.36 44.03 14.87
N ALA A 678 -16.96 43.62 13.67
CA ALA A 678 -15.63 43.86 13.16
C ALA A 678 -15.59 43.83 11.63
N VAL A 679 -14.51 44.36 11.04
CA VAL A 679 -14.22 44.23 9.61
C VAL A 679 -12.81 43.67 9.44
N THR A 680 -12.69 42.65 8.58
CA THR A 680 -11.42 42.09 8.13
C THR A 680 -11.17 42.49 6.69
N VAL A 681 -10.02 43.10 6.41
CA VAL A 681 -9.59 43.46 5.05
C VAL A 681 -8.31 42.73 4.71
N MET A 682 -8.31 42.10 3.54
CA MET A 682 -7.20 41.32 2.99
C MET A 682 -6.81 41.86 1.62
N THR A 683 -5.58 42.37 1.52
CA THR A 683 -4.96 42.88 0.30
C THR A 683 -3.58 42.28 0.12
N ASP A 684 -2.96 42.47 -1.04
CA ASP A 684 -1.49 42.41 -1.11
C ASP A 684 -0.88 43.47 -0.17
N PRO A 685 0.40 43.32 0.27
CA PRO A 685 1.11 44.40 0.94
C PRO A 685 0.95 45.71 0.16
N LEU A 686 0.57 46.77 0.86
CA LEU A 686 0.23 48.03 0.21
C LEU A 686 1.49 48.61 -0.44
N GLY A 687 1.44 48.81 -1.76
CA GLY A 687 2.53 49.41 -2.52
C GLY A 687 2.69 50.89 -2.20
N ALA A 688 3.88 51.43 -2.46
CA ALA A 688 4.18 52.85 -2.21
C ALA A 688 3.27 53.83 -2.98
N GLY A 689 2.65 53.39 -4.08
CA GLY A 689 1.69 54.16 -4.88
C GLY A 689 0.28 54.23 -4.28
N THR A 690 -0.09 53.32 -3.37
CA THR A 690 -1.38 53.33 -2.68
C THR A 690 -1.34 54.30 -1.51
N ARG A 691 -2.21 55.32 -1.53
CA ARG A 691 -2.27 56.37 -0.50
C ARG A 691 -3.65 56.40 0.15
N GLY A 692 -3.69 56.72 1.45
CA GLY A 692 -4.95 56.94 2.16
C GLY A 692 -5.91 55.74 2.13
N ALA A 693 -5.39 54.52 2.14
CA ALA A 693 -6.22 53.31 2.20
C ALA A 693 -6.88 53.20 3.58
N VAL A 694 -8.22 53.28 3.62
CA VAL A 694 -9.02 53.32 4.86
C VAL A 694 -10.17 52.34 4.82
N VAL A 695 -10.47 51.74 5.96
CA VAL A 695 -11.65 50.90 6.18
C VAL A 695 -12.78 51.77 6.69
N GLU A 696 -13.94 51.68 6.07
CA GLU A 696 -15.11 52.50 6.38
C GLU A 696 -16.37 51.64 6.51
N VAL A 697 -17.31 52.11 7.32
CA VAL A 697 -18.66 51.53 7.46
C VAL A 697 -19.69 52.60 7.09
N HIS A 698 -20.74 52.21 6.36
CA HIS A 698 -21.83 53.11 6.00
C HIS A 698 -22.98 52.97 7.00
N VAL A 699 -23.29 54.06 7.68
CA VAL A 699 -24.40 54.15 8.63
C VAL A 699 -25.57 54.84 7.93
N PRO A 700 -26.75 54.21 7.81
CA PRO A 700 -27.91 54.83 7.18
C PRO A 700 -28.24 56.19 7.81
N GLY A 701 -28.32 57.23 6.99
CA GLY A 701 -28.59 58.61 7.45
C GLY A 701 -27.37 59.42 7.88
N GLU A 702 -26.23 58.78 8.18
CA GLU A 702 -24.97 59.46 8.57
C GLU A 702 -23.88 59.37 7.49
N GLY A 703 -23.95 58.38 6.59
CA GLY A 703 -23.00 58.18 5.49
C GLY A 703 -21.80 57.31 5.86
N TRP A 704 -20.69 57.47 5.13
CA TRP A 704 -19.46 56.70 5.33
C TRP A 704 -18.65 57.24 6.52
N ARG A 705 -18.27 56.33 7.42
CA ARG A 705 -17.46 56.63 8.58
C ARG A 705 -16.18 55.79 8.59
N LYS A 706 -15.03 56.45 8.65
CA LYS A 706 -13.73 55.79 8.83
C LYS A 706 -13.67 55.06 10.17
N VAL A 707 -13.24 53.80 10.14
CA VAL A 707 -13.04 52.96 11.33
C VAL A 707 -11.58 52.56 11.53
N ALA A 708 -10.77 52.45 10.47
CA ALA A 708 -9.32 52.20 10.58
C ALA A 708 -8.56 52.64 9.33
N ASP A 709 -7.25 52.83 9.45
CA ASP A 709 -6.33 52.81 8.32
C ASP A 709 -6.00 51.36 7.93
N ALA A 710 -5.88 51.10 6.63
CA ALA A 710 -5.48 49.78 6.15
C ALA A 710 -3.99 49.54 6.45
N ALA A 711 -3.67 48.38 6.99
CA ALA A 711 -2.31 48.03 7.37
C ALA A 711 -1.44 47.74 6.15
N ALA A 712 -0.18 48.18 6.20
CA ALA A 712 0.80 47.96 5.13
C ALA A 712 1.10 46.47 4.87
N SER A 713 0.92 45.60 5.88
CA SER A 713 1.08 44.15 5.75
C SER A 713 0.05 43.50 4.82
N GLY A 714 -1.02 44.21 4.47
CA GLY A 714 -2.16 43.70 3.71
C GLY A 714 -3.21 42.97 4.56
N TRP A 715 -3.03 42.91 5.89
CA TRP A 715 -4.02 42.38 6.83
C TRP A 715 -4.50 43.47 7.78
N THR A 716 -5.79 43.82 7.71
CA THR A 716 -6.41 44.76 8.66
C THR A 716 -7.57 44.08 9.37
N GLN A 717 -7.52 44.04 10.71
CA GLN A 717 -8.64 43.65 11.55
C GLN A 717 -9.03 44.86 12.41
N VAL A 718 -10.27 45.34 12.25
CA VAL A 718 -10.79 46.45 13.05
C VAL A 718 -12.06 46.02 13.79
N ASP A 719 -12.10 46.25 15.10
CA ASP A 719 -13.32 46.17 15.90
C ASP A 719 -14.13 47.46 15.69
N THR A 720 -15.39 47.31 15.31
CA THR A 720 -16.29 48.43 15.03
C THR A 720 -17.26 48.68 16.18
N ALA A 721 -17.16 47.96 17.30
CA ALA A 721 -18.01 48.07 18.48
C ALA A 721 -19.52 47.92 18.17
N GLY A 722 -19.88 47.10 17.19
CA GLY A 722 -21.28 46.75 16.91
C GLY A 722 -22.06 47.81 16.10
N VAL A 723 -21.39 48.65 15.33
CA VAL A 723 -22.03 49.76 14.59
C VAL A 723 -23.10 49.26 13.61
N PRO A 724 -24.34 49.80 13.65
CA PRO A 724 -25.39 49.44 12.71
C PRO A 724 -25.07 50.00 11.33
N ALA A 725 -24.66 49.12 10.41
CA ALA A 725 -24.27 49.49 9.06
C ALA A 725 -25.09 48.72 8.01
N ASP A 726 -25.21 49.28 6.81
CA ASP A 726 -25.78 48.61 5.62
C ASP A 726 -24.73 48.41 4.49
N ALA A 727 -23.50 48.89 4.69
CA ALA A 727 -22.36 48.58 3.85
C ALA A 727 -21.02 48.75 4.59
N VAL A 728 -19.99 48.04 4.15
CA VAL A 728 -18.59 48.24 4.56
C VAL A 728 -17.71 48.38 3.33
N ARG A 729 -16.61 49.14 3.40
CA ARG A 729 -15.68 49.24 2.26
C ARG A 729 -14.24 49.42 2.68
N LEU A 730 -13.34 49.06 1.77
CA LEU A 730 -12.00 49.61 1.69
C LEU A 730 -12.00 50.72 0.64
N ALA A 731 -11.58 51.92 0.98
CA ALA A 731 -11.39 53.05 0.06
C ALA A 731 -9.93 53.45 0.00
N TRP A 732 -9.44 53.96 -1.14
CA TRP A 732 -8.05 54.38 -1.32
C TRP A 732 -7.93 55.54 -2.31
N ALA A 733 -6.76 56.18 -2.31
CA ALA A 733 -6.35 57.17 -3.29
C ALA A 733 -5.06 56.71 -4.01
N GLY A 734 -4.86 57.21 -5.23
CA GLY A 734 -3.72 56.81 -6.06
C GLY A 734 -3.90 55.44 -6.69
N GLU A 735 -2.85 54.61 -6.65
CA GLU A 735 -2.85 53.29 -7.27
C GLU A 735 -3.72 52.29 -6.48
N ALA A 736 -4.54 51.52 -7.20
CA ALA A 736 -5.44 50.57 -6.60
C ALA A 736 -4.68 49.38 -5.99
N PRO A 737 -4.87 49.06 -4.70
CA PRO A 737 -4.29 47.86 -4.12
C PRO A 737 -4.95 46.61 -4.69
N ALA A 738 -4.22 45.50 -4.71
CA ALA A 738 -4.80 44.20 -5.03
C ALA A 738 -5.64 43.72 -3.83
N VAL A 739 -6.93 44.06 -3.84
CA VAL A 739 -7.89 43.65 -2.81
C VAL A 739 -8.38 42.24 -3.10
N HIS A 740 -8.25 41.36 -2.11
CA HIS A 740 -8.79 40.01 -2.19
C HIS A 740 -10.19 39.98 -1.60
N GLN A 741 -10.35 40.49 -0.37
CA GLN A 741 -11.60 40.39 0.38
C GLN A 741 -11.77 41.53 1.40
N VAL A 742 -13.04 41.91 1.62
CA VAL A 742 -13.51 42.78 2.70
C VAL A 742 -14.64 42.03 3.41
N VAL A 743 -14.43 41.61 4.64
CA VAL A 743 -15.32 40.68 5.36
C VAL A 743 -15.88 41.33 6.62
N PRO A 744 -17.16 41.70 6.66
CA PRO A 744 -17.82 42.14 7.88
C PRO A 744 -18.16 40.94 8.78
N TRP A 745 -17.94 41.10 10.07
CA TRP A 745 -18.41 40.23 11.14
C TRP A 745 -19.57 40.90 11.85
N PHE A 746 -20.60 40.13 12.20
CA PHE A 746 -21.81 40.67 12.78
C PHE A 746 -21.92 40.35 14.27
N GLY A 747 -22.58 41.22 15.03
CA GLY A 747 -22.80 41.08 16.48
C GLY A 747 -24.21 40.62 16.85
N ASP A 748 -25.10 40.42 15.87
CA ASP A 748 -26.52 40.09 16.05
C ASP A 748 -26.82 38.59 16.13
N GLY A 749 -25.83 37.72 15.86
CA GLY A 749 -25.96 36.27 15.88
C GLY A 749 -25.28 35.59 17.08
N PRO A 750 -25.56 34.31 17.34
CA PRO A 750 -24.84 33.54 18.36
C PRO A 750 -23.35 33.53 18.05
N ARG A 751 -22.50 33.60 19.08
CA ARG A 751 -21.03 33.56 18.90
C ARG A 751 -20.53 32.20 18.46
N THR A 752 -21.21 31.14 18.88
CA THR A 752 -20.88 29.76 18.53
C THR A 752 -22.10 29.06 17.94
N ARG A 753 -21.89 28.21 16.94
CA ARG A 753 -22.85 27.18 16.55
C ARG A 753 -22.40 25.85 17.12
N PHE A 754 -23.27 25.18 17.86
CA PHE A 754 -23.04 23.83 18.37
C PHE A 754 -24.01 22.85 17.71
N GLU A 755 -23.47 21.78 17.12
CA GLU A 755 -24.22 20.65 16.60
C GLU A 755 -23.63 19.34 17.13
N LEU A 756 -24.46 18.29 17.21
CA LEU A 756 -24.01 16.92 17.45
C LEU A 756 -24.22 16.15 16.15
N ALA A 757 -23.20 15.42 15.71
CA ALA A 757 -23.30 14.55 14.54
C ALA A 757 -24.45 13.53 14.70
N ASP A 758 -25.05 13.12 13.57
CA ASP A 758 -26.19 12.18 13.51
C ASP A 758 -27.39 12.60 14.37
N GLY A 759 -27.58 13.92 14.53
CA GLY A 759 -28.63 14.48 15.39
C GLY A 759 -28.41 14.24 16.88
N GLY A 760 -27.20 13.86 17.27
CA GLY A 760 -26.84 13.51 18.64
C GLY A 760 -27.50 12.24 19.11
N ARG A 761 -27.52 11.18 18.29
CA ARG A 761 -28.04 9.86 18.70
C ARG A 761 -26.93 8.83 18.77
N ALA A 762 -26.95 8.01 19.81
CA ALA A 762 -26.07 6.86 19.94
C ALA A 762 -26.83 5.67 20.53
N ASP A 763 -26.81 4.54 19.83
CA ASP A 763 -27.28 3.27 20.36
C ASP A 763 -26.09 2.58 21.04
N ALA A 764 -26.17 2.39 22.35
CA ALA A 764 -25.08 1.86 23.16
C ALA A 764 -25.53 0.62 23.93
N GLU A 765 -24.81 -0.49 23.76
CA GLU A 765 -25.08 -1.72 24.50
C GLU A 765 -24.76 -1.54 25.99
N ILE A 766 -25.65 -2.00 26.85
CA ILE A 766 -25.49 -1.98 28.31
C ILE A 766 -24.24 -2.78 28.71
N GLY A 767 -23.28 -2.13 29.37
CA GLY A 767 -21.96 -2.68 29.68
C GLY A 767 -21.04 -2.87 28.47
N GLY A 768 -21.44 -2.47 27.27
CA GLY A 768 -20.69 -2.68 26.02
C GLY A 768 -19.47 -1.77 25.86
N ALA A 769 -18.86 -1.83 24.67
CA ALA A 769 -17.76 -0.94 24.32
C ALA A 769 -18.23 0.52 24.17
N PRO A 770 -17.34 1.52 24.41
CA PRO A 770 -17.68 2.93 24.25
C PRO A 770 -18.20 3.25 22.84
N GLN A 771 -19.29 4.02 22.76
CA GLN A 771 -19.82 4.56 21.51
C GLN A 771 -19.32 5.98 21.29
N ARG A 772 -19.06 6.37 20.04
CA ARG A 772 -18.52 7.68 19.72
C ARG A 772 -19.56 8.56 19.05
N VAL A 773 -19.76 9.77 19.59
CA VAL A 773 -20.53 10.85 18.96
C VAL A 773 -19.61 12.05 18.79
N THR A 774 -19.78 12.83 17.72
CA THR A 774 -18.93 14.02 17.50
C THR A 774 -19.70 15.29 17.81
N ALA A 775 -19.16 16.13 18.69
CA ALA A 775 -19.59 17.51 18.86
C ALA A 775 -18.90 18.40 17.81
N GLN A 776 -19.68 19.14 17.05
CA GLN A 776 -19.23 20.11 16.06
C GLN A 776 -19.49 21.52 16.59
N LEU A 777 -18.42 22.26 16.86
CA LEU A 777 -18.45 23.62 17.39
C LEU A 777 -17.89 24.58 16.35
N SER A 778 -18.62 25.63 15.97
CA SER A 778 -18.16 26.61 14.98
C SER A 778 -18.18 28.03 15.54
N ALA A 779 -17.06 28.75 15.47
CA ALA A 779 -17.00 30.14 15.93
C ALA A 779 -17.56 31.06 14.84
N LEU A 780 -18.61 31.80 15.16
CA LEU A 780 -19.28 32.75 14.27
C LEU A 780 -18.75 34.18 14.43
N GLY A 781 -17.91 34.45 15.43
CA GLY A 781 -17.31 35.76 15.66
C GLY A 781 -15.87 35.90 15.16
N PRO A 782 -15.32 37.13 15.23
CA PRO A 782 -13.95 37.46 14.83
C PRO A 782 -12.88 37.05 15.87
N GLY A 783 -13.23 36.29 16.91
CA GLY A 783 -12.33 35.86 17.98
C GLY A 783 -12.37 34.35 18.23
N GLU A 784 -11.31 33.82 18.84
CA GLU A 784 -11.28 32.44 19.38
C GLU A 784 -12.28 32.32 20.53
N ILE A 785 -12.96 31.16 20.59
CA ILE A 785 -13.88 30.84 21.67
C ILE A 785 -13.27 29.70 22.48
N ARG A 786 -12.99 29.97 23.75
CA ARG A 786 -12.46 29.01 24.70
C ARG A 786 -13.39 28.91 25.89
N GLY A 787 -13.77 27.70 26.25
CA GLY A 787 -14.68 27.48 27.38
C GLY A 787 -14.84 26.02 27.75
N PRO A 788 -15.54 25.75 28.87
CA PRO A 788 -15.85 24.39 29.29
C PRO A 788 -16.83 23.73 28.31
N LEU A 789 -16.52 22.52 27.88
CA LEU A 789 -17.48 21.62 27.25
C LEU A 789 -17.97 20.68 28.35
N THR A 790 -19.28 20.66 28.61
CA THR A 790 -19.84 19.90 29.73
C THR A 790 -20.96 18.98 29.25
N ALA A 791 -21.06 17.80 29.84
CA ALA A 791 -22.20 16.91 29.70
C ALA A 791 -22.78 16.60 31.09
N GLN A 792 -24.09 16.44 31.18
CA GLN A 792 -24.80 16.08 32.42
C GLN A 792 -25.46 14.70 32.26
N PRO A 793 -24.68 13.61 32.28
CA PRO A 793 -25.25 12.28 32.13
C PRO A 793 -25.98 11.83 33.41
N PRO A 794 -27.10 11.08 33.29
CA PRO A 794 -27.77 10.47 34.43
C PRO A 794 -26.96 9.28 34.99
N ALA A 795 -27.35 8.78 36.17
CA ALA A 795 -26.71 7.62 36.78
C ALA A 795 -26.68 6.42 35.83
N GLY A 796 -25.52 5.76 35.72
CA GLY A 796 -25.33 4.60 34.85
C GLY A 796 -24.85 4.93 33.42
N ILE A 797 -24.69 6.22 33.08
CA ILE A 797 -24.07 6.64 31.81
C ILE A 797 -22.87 7.54 32.10
N GLU A 798 -21.76 7.27 31.43
CA GLU A 798 -20.56 8.10 31.43
C GLU A 798 -20.38 8.74 30.05
N VAL A 799 -20.08 10.03 30.00
CA VAL A 799 -19.68 10.72 28.75
C VAL A 799 -18.30 11.32 28.95
N ARG A 800 -17.30 10.78 28.25
CA ARG A 800 -15.92 11.26 28.26
C ARG A 800 -15.74 12.32 27.19
N LEU A 801 -15.23 13.48 27.61
CA LEU A 801 -15.01 14.66 26.78
C LEU A 801 -13.87 15.51 27.38
N PRO A 802 -13.21 16.39 26.61
CA PRO A 802 -12.19 17.29 27.15
C PRO A 802 -12.83 18.36 28.05
N GLN A 803 -12.15 18.70 29.17
CA GLN A 803 -12.64 19.71 30.13
C GLN A 803 -12.74 21.12 29.53
N THR A 804 -11.95 21.41 28.51
CA THR A 804 -11.96 22.69 27.80
C THR A 804 -11.94 22.43 26.31
N ALA A 805 -12.79 23.13 25.58
CA ALA A 805 -12.82 23.15 24.13
C ALA A 805 -12.34 24.50 23.62
N VAL A 806 -11.57 24.46 22.53
CA VAL A 806 -11.07 25.64 21.82
C VAL A 806 -11.63 25.60 20.41
N VAL A 807 -12.36 26.65 20.04
CA VAL A 807 -12.90 26.84 18.71
C VAL A 807 -12.16 28.00 18.06
N PRO A 808 -11.33 27.74 17.04
CA PRO A 808 -10.59 28.79 16.36
C PRO A 808 -11.55 29.83 15.78
N ARG A 809 -11.13 31.10 15.81
CA ARG A 809 -11.82 32.21 15.13
C ARG A 809 -12.33 31.76 13.76
N GLY A 810 -13.60 32.04 13.46
CA GLY A 810 -14.23 31.78 12.15
C GLY A 810 -14.37 30.30 11.75
N GLY A 811 -13.63 29.40 12.39
CA GLY A 811 -13.46 28.00 12.05
C GLY A 811 -14.32 27.06 12.88
N GLN A 812 -13.98 25.77 12.81
CA GLN A 812 -14.73 24.68 13.43
C GLN A 812 -13.81 23.76 14.23
N ALA A 813 -14.30 23.26 15.36
CA ALA A 813 -13.69 22.20 16.13
C ALA A 813 -14.62 20.97 16.14
N SER A 814 -14.06 19.80 15.85
CA SER A 814 -14.74 18.51 15.96
C SER A 814 -14.18 17.76 17.18
N ILE A 815 -15.02 17.53 18.17
CA ILE A 815 -14.63 16.96 19.46
C ILE A 815 -15.35 15.62 19.63
N PRO A 816 -14.63 14.49 19.69
CA PRO A 816 -15.24 13.19 19.96
C PRO A 816 -15.71 13.15 21.43
N LEU A 817 -16.95 12.70 21.62
CA LEU A 817 -17.57 12.35 22.88
C LEU A 817 -17.67 10.83 22.95
N GLU A 818 -17.09 10.20 23.97
CA GLU A 818 -17.22 8.75 24.17
C GLU A 818 -18.27 8.46 25.23
N VAL A 819 -19.30 7.72 24.84
CA VAL A 819 -20.44 7.34 25.67
C VAL A 819 -20.25 5.90 26.14
N VAL A 820 -20.32 5.68 27.45
CA VAL A 820 -20.26 4.36 28.06
C VAL A 820 -21.52 4.15 28.89
N VAL A 821 -22.19 3.02 28.69
CA VAL A 821 -23.37 2.62 29.46
C VAL A 821 -22.97 1.53 30.43
N ALA A 822 -23.14 1.74 31.73
CA ALA A 822 -22.80 0.76 32.77
C ALA A 822 -23.71 -0.49 32.67
N ALA A 823 -23.22 -1.63 33.16
CA ALA A 823 -23.91 -2.92 33.03
C ALA A 823 -25.24 -3.00 33.80
N ASN A 824 -25.44 -2.16 34.81
CA ASN A 824 -26.64 -2.10 35.65
C ASN A 824 -27.65 -1.02 35.21
N THR A 825 -27.40 -0.36 34.07
CA THR A 825 -28.27 0.69 33.55
C THR A 825 -29.53 0.09 32.92
N PRO A 826 -30.75 0.52 33.32
CA PRO A 826 -31.98 0.04 32.70
C PRO A 826 -32.01 0.32 31.18
N PRO A 827 -32.54 -0.59 30.35
CA PRO A 827 -32.77 -0.29 28.94
C PRO A 827 -33.71 0.91 28.76
N GLY A 828 -33.41 1.80 27.81
CA GLY A 828 -34.23 2.99 27.56
C GLY A 828 -33.48 4.11 26.86
N ASP A 829 -34.20 5.19 26.55
CA ASP A 829 -33.65 6.39 25.96
C ASP A 829 -33.27 7.40 27.04
N TYR A 830 -32.01 7.81 27.05
CA TYR A 830 -31.45 8.76 28.00
C TYR A 830 -31.07 10.05 27.27
N ARG A 831 -31.61 11.17 27.75
CA ARG A 831 -31.35 12.49 27.17
C ARG A 831 -30.30 13.20 28.01
N ILE A 832 -29.15 13.45 27.42
CA ILE A 832 -27.97 14.03 28.06
C ILE A 832 -27.77 15.44 27.51
N PRO A 833 -27.99 16.49 28.31
CA PRO A 833 -27.63 17.83 27.93
C PRO A 833 -26.11 17.93 27.79
N VAL A 834 -25.64 18.36 26.62
CA VAL A 834 -24.26 18.74 26.36
C VAL A 834 -24.26 20.24 26.09
N ALA A 835 -23.37 21.00 26.73
CA ALA A 835 -23.35 22.45 26.65
C ALA A 835 -21.94 22.99 26.35
N PHE A 836 -21.89 24.04 25.53
CA PHE A 836 -20.69 24.82 25.21
C PHE A 836 -21.07 26.25 24.81
N ASP A 837 -20.38 27.25 25.36
CA ASP A 837 -20.57 28.68 25.06
C ASP A 837 -22.03 29.16 25.06
N GLY A 838 -22.82 28.73 26.05
CA GLY A 838 -24.23 29.09 26.19
C GLY A 838 -25.20 28.32 25.27
N GLU A 839 -24.69 27.54 24.32
CA GLU A 839 -25.48 26.63 23.50
C GLU A 839 -25.61 25.25 24.18
N THR A 840 -26.80 24.67 24.16
CA THR A 840 -27.06 23.31 24.66
C THR A 840 -27.64 22.44 23.55
N ARG A 841 -27.12 21.22 23.40
CA ARG A 841 -27.65 20.17 22.52
C ARG A 841 -27.95 18.92 23.34
N THR A 842 -28.97 18.18 22.93
CA THR A 842 -29.34 16.93 23.59
C THR A 842 -28.70 15.77 22.87
N LEU A 843 -27.78 15.08 23.55
CA LEU A 843 -27.32 13.76 23.16
C LEU A 843 -28.34 12.72 23.66
N THR A 844 -28.98 11.99 22.75
CA THR A 844 -29.90 10.89 23.05
C THR A 844 -29.13 9.58 22.98
N VAL A 845 -28.89 8.96 24.14
CA VAL A 845 -28.27 7.65 24.25
C VAL A 845 -29.35 6.61 24.46
N ARG A 846 -29.51 5.71 23.51
CA ARG A 846 -30.40 4.55 23.66
C ARG A 846 -29.60 3.41 24.26
N ALA A 847 -29.80 3.16 25.55
CA ALA A 847 -29.23 2.01 26.23
C ALA A 847 -29.98 0.76 25.79
N VAL A 848 -29.34 -0.06 24.97
CA VAL A 848 -29.93 -1.30 24.45
C VAL A 848 -29.40 -2.50 25.22
N PRO A 849 -30.23 -3.54 25.46
CA PRO A 849 -29.76 -4.79 26.01
C PRO A 849 -28.67 -5.39 25.13
N ARG A 850 -27.71 -6.08 25.76
CA ARG A 850 -26.73 -6.86 25.01
C ARG A 850 -27.42 -7.93 24.19
N THR A 851 -26.89 -8.16 23.00
CA THR A 851 -27.33 -9.23 22.12
C THR A 851 -26.17 -10.15 21.82
N GLY A 852 -26.41 -11.46 21.85
CA GLY A 852 -25.36 -12.45 21.70
C GLY A 852 -25.92 -13.86 21.64
N GLY A 853 -25.02 -14.84 21.75
CA GLY A 853 -25.35 -16.25 21.51
C GLY A 853 -25.31 -16.62 20.03
N PRO A 854 -25.70 -17.86 19.68
CA PRO A 854 -25.71 -18.33 18.30
C PRO A 854 -26.78 -17.60 17.47
N ASP A 855 -26.55 -17.50 16.15
CA ASP A 855 -27.57 -17.03 15.20
C ASP A 855 -28.81 -17.95 15.28
N LEU A 856 -29.93 -17.34 15.67
CA LEU A 856 -31.21 -18.02 15.84
C LEU A 856 -31.79 -18.49 14.50
N LEU A 857 -31.48 -17.78 13.41
CA LEU A 857 -32.02 -18.06 12.08
C LEU A 857 -31.35 -19.26 11.40
N ARG A 858 -30.08 -19.56 11.72
CA ARG A 858 -29.34 -20.75 11.25
C ARG A 858 -30.10 -22.06 11.45
N THR A 859 -31.00 -22.11 12.45
CA THR A 859 -31.80 -23.30 12.77
C THR A 859 -33.30 -23.14 12.54
N ALA A 860 -33.71 -22.02 11.95
CA ALA A 860 -35.10 -21.66 11.70
C ALA A 860 -35.62 -22.30 10.40
N ARG A 861 -36.94 -22.46 10.30
CA ARG A 861 -37.60 -22.89 9.06
C ARG A 861 -38.00 -21.66 8.25
N ALA A 862 -37.35 -21.43 7.12
CA ALA A 862 -37.64 -20.29 6.26
C ALA A 862 -38.72 -20.60 5.19
N SER A 863 -39.55 -19.60 4.89
CA SER A 863 -40.52 -19.60 3.78
C SER A 863 -40.61 -18.21 3.16
N SER A 864 -41.24 -18.11 1.98
CA SER A 864 -41.40 -16.86 1.25
C SER A 864 -42.75 -16.80 0.56
N SER A 865 -43.17 -15.62 0.12
CA SER A 865 -44.36 -15.43 -0.71
C SER A 865 -44.24 -16.12 -2.07
N ALA A 866 -43.02 -16.12 -2.62
CA ALA A 866 -42.61 -16.80 -3.85
C ALA A 866 -41.08 -16.74 -3.99
N ASN A 867 -40.52 -17.61 -4.84
CA ASN A 867 -39.10 -17.58 -5.22
C ASN A 867 -38.97 -17.19 -6.70
N GLU A 868 -37.89 -16.49 -7.06
CA GLU A 868 -37.55 -16.15 -8.45
C GLU A 868 -37.43 -17.42 -9.31
N THR A 869 -36.69 -18.41 -8.80
CA THR A 869 -36.58 -19.77 -9.35
C THR A 869 -36.39 -20.77 -8.20
N SER A 870 -36.46 -22.07 -8.48
CA SER A 870 -36.14 -23.10 -7.48
C SER A 870 -34.70 -23.05 -6.98
N SER A 871 -33.79 -22.40 -7.71
CA SER A 871 -32.37 -22.23 -7.33
C SER A 871 -32.15 -21.15 -6.27
N PHE A 872 -33.15 -20.31 -5.97
CA PHE A 872 -33.05 -19.23 -4.97
C PHE A 872 -34.12 -19.37 -3.87
N PRO A 873 -34.15 -20.49 -3.13
CA PRO A 873 -35.20 -20.77 -2.15
C PRO A 873 -35.08 -19.90 -0.89
N ALA A 874 -36.17 -19.74 -0.13
CA ALA A 874 -36.17 -19.00 1.14
C ALA A 874 -35.14 -19.52 2.16
N SER A 875 -34.86 -20.82 2.17
CA SER A 875 -33.86 -21.44 3.05
C SER A 875 -32.44 -20.94 2.83
N ALA A 876 -32.13 -20.44 1.63
CA ALA A 876 -30.80 -19.96 1.29
C ALA A 876 -30.42 -18.68 2.06
N ALA A 877 -31.39 -17.89 2.54
CA ALA A 877 -31.08 -16.73 3.36
C ALA A 877 -30.61 -17.09 4.78
N VAL A 878 -30.72 -18.34 5.22
CA VAL A 878 -30.40 -18.75 6.61
C VAL A 878 -29.45 -19.95 6.70
N ASP A 879 -28.98 -20.46 5.57
CA ASP A 879 -28.12 -21.66 5.50
C ASP A 879 -26.67 -21.41 5.92
N GLY A 880 -26.24 -20.14 6.01
CA GLY A 880 -24.90 -19.74 6.42
C GLY A 880 -23.85 -19.82 5.32
N SER A 881 -24.27 -20.08 4.08
CA SER A 881 -23.39 -20.00 2.93
C SER A 881 -23.42 -18.58 2.36
N PRO A 882 -22.26 -17.91 2.17
CA PRO A 882 -22.22 -16.60 1.51
C PRO A 882 -22.46 -16.69 0.00
N SER A 883 -22.56 -17.91 -0.57
CA SER A 883 -22.71 -18.16 -2.00
C SER A 883 -24.16 -18.45 -2.44
N THR A 884 -25.08 -18.55 -1.50
CA THR A 884 -26.49 -18.90 -1.70
C THR A 884 -27.35 -17.71 -1.28
N ARG A 885 -28.48 -17.52 -1.97
CA ARG A 885 -29.40 -16.40 -1.68
C ARG A 885 -30.84 -16.81 -1.87
N TRP A 886 -31.72 -16.21 -1.08
CA TRP A 886 -33.12 -16.12 -1.44
C TRP A 886 -33.33 -14.99 -2.44
N SER A 887 -34.23 -15.18 -3.39
CA SER A 887 -34.65 -14.14 -4.33
C SER A 887 -36.14 -14.24 -4.58
N SER A 888 -36.86 -13.12 -4.56
CA SER A 888 -38.27 -13.06 -4.92
C SER A 888 -38.48 -12.88 -6.43
N PRO A 889 -39.68 -13.16 -6.96
CA PRO A 889 -40.11 -12.60 -8.23
C PRO A 889 -40.05 -11.06 -8.22
N ALA A 890 -39.99 -10.47 -9.41
CA ALA A 890 -39.92 -9.03 -9.61
C ALA A 890 -41.26 -8.30 -9.34
N VAL A 891 -41.76 -8.40 -8.10
CA VAL A 891 -43.00 -7.75 -7.63
C VAL A 891 -42.77 -7.07 -6.28
N ASP A 892 -43.42 -5.92 -6.07
CA ASP A 892 -43.46 -5.26 -4.77
C ASP A 892 -44.41 -6.00 -3.82
N GLY A 893 -44.13 -5.97 -2.52
CA GLY A 893 -44.88 -6.70 -1.49
C GLY A 893 -44.46 -8.16 -1.29
N ALA A 894 -43.45 -8.65 -2.03
CA ALA A 894 -42.88 -9.97 -1.77
C ALA A 894 -42.28 -10.04 -0.36
N TRP A 895 -42.44 -11.17 0.32
CA TRP A 895 -41.93 -11.35 1.67
C TRP A 895 -41.11 -12.62 1.82
N TRP A 896 -40.16 -12.54 2.74
CA TRP A 896 -39.40 -13.67 3.29
C TRP A 896 -39.69 -13.76 4.79
N GLN A 897 -39.83 -14.95 5.32
CA GLN A 897 -40.05 -15.15 6.75
C GLN A 897 -39.34 -16.39 7.28
N ALA A 898 -39.14 -16.44 8.59
CA ALA A 898 -38.55 -17.58 9.27
C ALA A 898 -39.30 -17.88 10.58
N GLU A 899 -39.53 -19.18 10.83
CA GLU A 899 -40.02 -19.72 12.10
C GLU A 899 -38.83 -20.20 12.94
N LEU A 900 -38.58 -19.53 14.06
CA LEU A 900 -37.61 -19.89 15.09
C LEU A 900 -38.05 -21.14 15.84
N ARG A 901 -37.08 -21.90 16.36
CA ARG A 901 -37.33 -23.16 17.09
C ARG A 901 -38.18 -22.99 18.36
N ALA A 902 -38.07 -21.83 19.01
CA ALA A 902 -38.83 -21.48 20.19
C ALA A 902 -39.08 -19.97 20.19
N PRO A 903 -40.11 -19.48 20.90
CA PRO A 903 -40.27 -18.05 21.16
C PRO A 903 -39.05 -17.51 21.92
N VAL A 904 -38.44 -16.44 21.39
CA VAL A 904 -37.26 -15.80 21.97
C VAL A 904 -37.43 -14.28 21.89
N ARG A 905 -36.86 -13.56 22.86
CA ARG A 905 -36.70 -12.11 22.77
C ARG A 905 -35.55 -11.77 21.80
N VAL A 906 -35.89 -11.52 20.54
CA VAL A 906 -34.92 -11.12 19.51
C VAL A 906 -34.55 -9.65 19.74
N GLY A 907 -33.26 -9.38 19.87
CA GLY A 907 -32.75 -8.01 20.08
C GLY A 907 -32.15 -7.39 18.82
N ARG A 908 -31.53 -8.19 17.94
CA ARG A 908 -30.89 -7.70 16.71
C ARG A 908 -31.19 -8.61 15.52
N LEU A 909 -31.42 -8.01 14.36
CA LEU A 909 -31.58 -8.68 13.07
C LEU A 909 -30.56 -8.06 12.10
N GLU A 910 -29.68 -8.88 11.55
CA GLU A 910 -28.73 -8.51 10.49
C GLU A 910 -29.29 -9.00 9.15
N LEU A 911 -29.30 -8.13 8.15
CA LEU A 911 -29.71 -8.45 6.78
C LEU A 911 -28.56 -8.12 5.84
N HIS A 912 -28.20 -9.08 4.99
CA HIS A 912 -27.27 -8.86 3.89
C HIS A 912 -28.02 -8.96 2.57
N TRP A 913 -28.34 -7.81 2.00
CA TRP A 913 -28.98 -7.70 0.69
C TRP A 913 -27.98 -7.91 -0.44
N GLN A 914 -28.44 -8.50 -1.54
CA GLN A 914 -27.72 -8.47 -2.83
C GLN A 914 -28.02 -7.15 -3.56
N ASP A 915 -27.39 -6.88 -4.71
CA ASP A 915 -27.66 -5.69 -5.55
C ASP A 915 -29.15 -5.50 -5.91
N ALA A 916 -29.94 -6.57 -5.92
CA ALA A 916 -31.39 -6.55 -6.06
C ALA A 916 -32.07 -6.39 -4.67
N TYR A 917 -31.98 -5.19 -4.11
CA TYR A 917 -32.48 -4.86 -2.76
C TYR A 917 -33.80 -4.04 -2.80
N PRO A 918 -34.57 -4.00 -1.68
CA PRO A 918 -35.65 -3.04 -1.49
C PRO A 918 -35.13 -1.62 -1.28
N SER A 919 -35.73 -0.61 -1.91
CA SER A 919 -35.57 0.78 -1.44
C SER A 919 -36.36 1.06 -0.15
N ALA A 920 -37.43 0.27 0.08
CA ALA A 920 -38.18 0.27 1.32
C ALA A 920 -38.64 -1.16 1.71
N TYR A 921 -38.54 -1.50 2.99
CA TYR A 921 -39.02 -2.76 3.54
C TYR A 921 -39.46 -2.61 5.00
N ARG A 922 -40.28 -3.54 5.47
CA ARG A 922 -40.66 -3.64 6.89
C ARG A 922 -40.32 -5.00 7.47
N VAL A 923 -40.01 -5.00 8.76
CA VAL A 923 -39.82 -6.20 9.56
C VAL A 923 -40.99 -6.31 10.53
N GLU A 924 -41.56 -7.50 10.60
CA GLU A 924 -42.67 -7.84 11.47
C GLU A 924 -42.30 -9.09 12.29
N THR A 925 -42.77 -9.15 13.52
CA THR A 925 -42.60 -10.30 14.40
C THR A 925 -43.95 -10.89 14.80
N SER A 926 -43.98 -12.18 15.10
CA SER A 926 -45.18 -12.86 15.57
C SER A 926 -44.84 -14.01 16.52
N ALA A 927 -45.72 -14.29 17.47
CA ALA A 927 -45.60 -15.44 18.36
C ALA A 927 -46.29 -16.70 17.77
N ASP A 928 -47.30 -16.51 16.92
CA ASP A 928 -48.21 -17.55 16.42
C ASP A 928 -48.18 -17.71 14.89
N GLY A 929 -47.52 -16.80 14.16
CA GLY A 929 -47.43 -16.78 12.70
C GLY A 929 -48.68 -16.22 12.01
N VAL A 930 -49.70 -15.85 12.78
CA VAL A 930 -51.00 -15.34 12.31
C VAL A 930 -51.14 -13.85 12.64
N THR A 931 -50.86 -13.47 13.87
CA THR A 931 -50.93 -12.10 14.36
C THR A 931 -49.55 -11.46 14.29
N TRP A 932 -49.38 -10.54 13.35
CA TRP A 932 -48.09 -9.87 13.10
C TRP A 932 -48.04 -8.49 13.76
N ARG A 933 -46.91 -8.20 14.40
CA ARG A 933 -46.62 -6.91 15.02
C ARG A 933 -45.50 -6.23 14.24
N PRO A 934 -45.65 -4.93 13.89
CA PRO A 934 -44.56 -4.17 13.31
C PRO A 934 -43.35 -4.14 14.26
N ALA A 935 -42.17 -4.46 13.74
CA ALA A 935 -40.93 -4.48 14.51
C ALA A 935 -39.93 -3.41 14.04
N ALA A 936 -39.81 -3.21 12.72
CA ALA A 936 -39.02 -2.13 12.12
C ALA A 936 -39.60 -1.74 10.74
N ALA A 937 -39.35 -0.52 10.29
CA ALA A 937 -39.65 -0.06 8.93
C ALA A 937 -38.49 0.78 8.42
N VAL A 938 -38.03 0.48 7.21
CA VAL A 938 -36.93 1.15 6.52
C VAL A 938 -37.46 1.69 5.21
N THR A 939 -37.41 3.01 5.01
CA THR A 939 -38.00 3.69 3.84
C THR A 939 -36.97 4.22 2.85
N ASN A 940 -35.68 4.09 3.18
CA ASN A 940 -34.53 4.61 2.43
C ASN A 940 -33.33 3.64 2.50
N SER A 941 -33.58 2.34 2.34
CA SER A 941 -32.54 1.31 2.35
C SER A 941 -31.53 1.54 1.23
N ARG A 942 -30.25 1.23 1.51
CA ARG A 942 -29.14 1.33 0.54
C ARG A 942 -28.67 -0.04 0.05
N GLY A 943 -29.27 -1.13 0.55
CA GLY A 943 -28.81 -2.49 0.31
C GLY A 943 -27.51 -2.79 1.07
N GLY A 944 -26.83 -3.86 0.68
CA GLY A 944 -25.65 -4.35 1.41
C GLY A 944 -26.00 -4.86 2.81
N HIS A 945 -25.13 -4.61 3.78
CA HIS A 945 -25.35 -5.00 5.17
C HIS A 945 -26.16 -3.95 5.93
N GLU A 946 -27.28 -4.37 6.52
CA GLU A 946 -28.14 -3.54 7.35
C GLU A 946 -28.44 -4.24 8.69
N SER A 947 -28.15 -3.55 9.79
CA SER A 947 -28.39 -4.03 11.16
C SER A 947 -29.60 -3.31 11.76
N LEU A 948 -30.55 -4.09 12.31
CA LEU A 948 -31.79 -3.60 12.89
C LEU A 948 -31.92 -4.05 14.34
N ARG A 949 -32.29 -3.12 15.24
CA ARG A 949 -32.62 -3.43 16.63
C ARG A 949 -34.12 -3.69 16.77
N LEU A 950 -34.49 -4.82 17.38
CA LEU A 950 -35.87 -5.29 17.56
C LEU A 950 -36.33 -5.31 19.04
N ASP A 951 -35.50 -4.80 19.96
CA ASP A 951 -35.63 -4.99 21.43
C ASP A 951 -36.94 -4.55 22.08
N ALA A 952 -37.62 -3.58 21.47
CA ALA A 952 -38.79 -2.90 22.03
C ALA A 952 -40.13 -3.56 21.66
N THR A 953 -40.14 -4.44 20.66
CA THR A 953 -41.38 -4.92 20.01
C THR A 953 -41.47 -6.45 19.94
N ALA A 954 -40.44 -7.16 20.40
CA ALA A 954 -40.20 -8.57 20.09
C ALA A 954 -40.01 -9.51 21.32
N PRO A 955 -40.73 -9.38 22.46
CA PRO A 955 -40.45 -10.16 23.67
C PRO A 955 -40.61 -11.69 23.50
N ASP A 956 -41.53 -12.13 22.64
CA ASP A 956 -41.87 -13.55 22.41
C ASP A 956 -41.86 -13.91 20.92
N THR A 957 -40.81 -13.52 20.20
CA THR A 957 -40.75 -13.73 18.75
C THR A 957 -40.53 -15.20 18.43
N ARG A 958 -41.48 -15.81 17.71
CA ARG A 958 -41.31 -17.13 17.08
C ARG A 958 -41.20 -17.01 15.57
N PHE A 959 -41.83 -16.01 14.96
CA PHE A 959 -41.78 -15.77 13.53
C PHE A 959 -41.25 -14.37 13.24
N LEU A 960 -40.35 -14.27 12.27
CA LEU A 960 -39.81 -13.03 11.72
C LEU A 960 -40.19 -12.93 10.25
N ARG A 961 -40.73 -11.79 9.79
CA ARG A 961 -41.05 -11.54 8.39
C ARG A 961 -40.42 -10.24 7.93
N VAL A 962 -39.75 -10.29 6.79
CA VAL A 962 -39.23 -9.14 6.06
C VAL A 962 -40.07 -8.98 4.79
N THR A 963 -40.82 -7.89 4.70
CA THR A 963 -41.67 -7.57 3.54
C THR A 963 -40.99 -6.49 2.72
N CYS A 964 -40.65 -6.82 1.48
CA CYS A 964 -40.10 -5.89 0.50
C CYS A 964 -41.21 -4.98 -0.03
N GLU A 965 -41.35 -3.79 0.53
CA GLU A 965 -42.46 -2.88 0.20
C GLU A 965 -42.25 -2.19 -1.14
N ARG A 966 -41.01 -1.84 -1.48
CA ARG A 966 -40.67 -1.21 -2.76
C ARG A 966 -39.28 -1.64 -3.20
N ARG A 967 -39.16 -2.16 -4.41
CA ARG A 967 -37.87 -2.56 -4.99
C ARG A 967 -37.03 -1.33 -5.35
N ALA A 968 -35.71 -1.42 -5.19
CA ALA A 968 -34.78 -0.38 -5.63
C ALA A 968 -34.38 -0.56 -7.11
N THR A 969 -34.56 -1.76 -7.65
CA THR A 969 -34.17 -2.14 -9.00
C THR A 969 -35.35 -2.77 -9.76
N ARG A 970 -35.16 -3.07 -11.05
CA ARG A 970 -36.15 -3.81 -11.85
C ARG A 970 -36.30 -5.27 -11.44
N TYR A 971 -35.34 -5.81 -10.70
CA TYR A 971 -35.31 -7.21 -10.25
C TYR A 971 -36.16 -7.42 -9.00
N GLY A 972 -36.29 -8.65 -8.51
CA GLY A 972 -36.92 -8.96 -7.22
C GLY A 972 -36.08 -8.50 -6.03
N CYS A 973 -36.47 -8.89 -4.82
CA CYS A 973 -35.74 -8.60 -3.60
C CYS A 973 -34.94 -9.84 -3.21
N SER A 974 -33.65 -9.66 -2.93
CA SER A 974 -32.71 -10.75 -2.75
C SER A 974 -31.86 -10.58 -1.50
N LEU A 975 -31.80 -11.64 -0.68
CA LEU A 975 -31.00 -11.71 0.54
C LEU A 975 -29.94 -12.80 0.42
N TRP A 976 -28.68 -12.41 0.55
CA TRP A 976 -27.57 -13.35 0.77
C TRP A 976 -27.71 -14.01 2.14
N SER A 977 -28.04 -13.24 3.18
CA SER A 977 -28.28 -13.80 4.51
C SER A 977 -29.19 -12.94 5.38
N ALA A 978 -29.81 -13.58 6.35
CA ALA A 978 -30.50 -12.99 7.48
C ALA A 978 -30.07 -13.70 8.77
N GLU A 979 -29.64 -12.94 9.78
CA GLU A 979 -29.20 -13.46 11.08
C GLU A 979 -29.95 -12.77 12.21
N ALA A 980 -30.38 -13.51 13.24
CA ALA A 980 -31.08 -12.92 14.37
C ALA A 980 -30.44 -13.34 15.70
N TYR A 981 -30.28 -12.39 16.60
CA TYR A 981 -29.60 -12.57 17.88
C TYR A 981 -30.54 -12.25 19.05
N ALA A 982 -30.51 -13.11 20.06
CA ALA A 982 -31.30 -12.95 21.27
C ALA A 982 -30.75 -11.83 22.15
N VAL A 983 -31.63 -11.19 22.93
CA VAL A 983 -31.22 -10.40 24.09
C VAL A 983 -30.59 -11.35 25.12
N THR A 984 -29.35 -11.07 25.53
CA THR A 984 -28.67 -11.82 26.59
C THR A 984 -29.00 -11.21 27.95
N PRO A 985 -29.19 -12.03 29.01
CA PRO A 985 -29.40 -11.55 30.37
C PRO A 985 -28.31 -10.63 30.89
#